data_AF-A0A7J8IM06-F1
#
_entry.id   AF-A0A7J8IM06-F1
#
_cell.length_a   1.000
_cell.length_b   1.000
_cell.length_c   1.000
_cell.angle_alpha   90.00
_cell.angle_beta   90.00
_cell.angle_gamma   90.00
#
_symmetry.space_group_name_H-M   'P 1'
#
loop_
_entity.id
_entity.type
_entity.pdbx_description
1 polymer ?
#
loop_
_entity_poly.entity_id
_entity_poly.type
_entity_poly.pdbx_seq_one_letter_code
_entity_poly.pdbx_strand_id
1 'polypeptide(L)'
;MILTTLCVPGPHGPMESKVICFHPWSDVTLPLMSVPEIRAVVDVWASVTEELGAQYPWVQIFENKGAMMGCSNPHPHCQVWASSFLPDIAQREERSQRAYQSQHREPLLMEYGRQELIRKERLVLTSEHWLVLVPFWAVWPFQTLLLPRRHVRRLPELTPAERDDLASIMKKLLTKYDNLFETSFPYTMGWHGAPTGSEAGANWDHWQLHAHYYPPLLRSATVRKFMVGYEMLAQAQRDLTPEQMSSSCSGLSRVLVAVATALASASSSCPETWGSPGVQYGQPGRSMKLCCPGVTAGAPVSWFRDHETSLLQGPDSGLGQELVLAQADSTDEGTYICRTLDGALGGMVTLQLGYPPARPIVSCRAADYENFSCTWSPSQVSGLPTRYLTSYRKKTVSRTDGQRMSPSTGPWPCPQDPPGAARCVVHGAEFWSQYRINVTEVNPLGVSTRLLDVSLQSILRPDPPQGLQVESVPGYPRRLRASWMYPASWPRQPHFLLKFRLQYRPVQHPAWSTVEPTGLEEVITDAVAGLPHAVRVSARDFLDAGIWSAWSPEAWGTPSTGPLPKEIPAGSQPHTQPDEDTQVDSPAPPRPSLLPDLLPLDNRDPLEQVAVLASLGIFSFLGLAAGALALGLWLRLRPDEKDGPQKPGFLAPMIPVDKLPGAPNL
;
A
#
# COMPACT_ATOMS: atom_id res chain seq x y z
N MET A 1 20.50 -10.35 -26.45
CA MET A 1 19.05 -10.22 -26.15
C MET A 1 18.30 -11.23 -26.99
N ILE A 2 17.29 -11.89 -26.44
CA ILE A 2 16.43 -12.83 -27.19
C ILE A 2 15.20 -12.05 -27.62
N LEU A 3 14.90 -12.09 -28.92
CA LEU A 3 13.69 -11.54 -29.52
C LEU A 3 12.80 -12.72 -29.94
N THR A 4 11.56 -12.75 -29.48
CA THR A 4 10.57 -13.73 -29.95
C THR A 4 9.42 -12.98 -30.58
N THR A 5 9.09 -13.29 -31.84
CA THR A 5 7.97 -12.68 -32.57
C THR A 5 6.74 -13.59 -32.53
N LEU A 6 5.59 -13.02 -32.20
CA LEU A 6 4.28 -13.67 -32.22
C LEU A 6 3.28 -12.77 -32.96
N CYS A 7 2.60 -13.31 -33.97
CA CYS A 7 1.45 -12.65 -34.61
C CYS A 7 0.20 -12.93 -33.77
N VAL A 8 -0.50 -11.87 -33.35
CA VAL A 8 -1.69 -11.99 -32.49
C VAL A 8 -2.90 -11.43 -33.25
N PRO A 9 -3.95 -12.23 -33.51
CA PRO A 9 -5.19 -11.70 -34.06
C PRO A 9 -5.92 -10.86 -32.99
N GLY A 10 -6.02 -9.55 -33.21
CA GLY A 10 -6.75 -8.61 -32.36
C GLY A 10 -8.05 -8.12 -33.02
N PRO A 11 -9.02 -7.59 -32.23
CA PRO A 11 -10.33 -7.15 -32.74
C PRO A 11 -10.28 -5.91 -33.67
N HIS A 12 -9.15 -5.21 -33.77
CA HIS A 12 -9.02 -3.92 -34.45
C HIS A 12 -8.06 -3.93 -35.66
N GLY A 13 -7.57 -5.10 -36.08
CA GLY A 13 -6.67 -5.24 -37.24
C GLY A 13 -5.40 -6.06 -36.94
N PRO A 14 -4.53 -6.28 -37.94
CA PRO A 14 -3.29 -7.02 -37.75
C PRO A 14 -2.35 -6.33 -36.75
N MET A 15 -1.79 -7.14 -35.84
CA MET A 15 -0.81 -6.72 -34.84
C MET A 15 0.38 -7.68 -34.82
N GLU A 16 1.57 -7.13 -34.58
CA GLU A 16 2.78 -7.89 -34.33
C GLU A 16 3.23 -7.67 -32.88
N SER A 17 3.60 -8.73 -32.17
CA SER A 17 4.10 -8.65 -30.81
C SER A 17 5.51 -9.25 -30.71
N LYS A 18 6.39 -8.54 -30.01
CA LYS A 18 7.76 -8.99 -29.69
C LYS A 18 8.00 -8.94 -28.19
N VAL A 19 8.78 -9.89 -27.68
CA VAL A 19 9.33 -9.86 -26.31
C VAL A 19 10.82 -9.53 -26.40
N ILE A 20 11.31 -8.62 -25.57
CA ILE A 20 12.71 -8.22 -25.50
C ILE A 20 13.25 -8.53 -24.10
N CYS A 21 14.12 -9.53 -23.99
CA CYS A 21 14.85 -9.80 -22.75
C CYS A 21 15.99 -8.80 -22.58
N PHE A 22 16.03 -8.09 -21.45
CA PHE A 22 17.03 -7.04 -21.19
C PHE A 22 18.42 -7.59 -20.90
N HIS A 23 18.49 -8.74 -20.23
CA HIS A 23 19.74 -9.32 -19.73
C HIS A 23 19.65 -10.86 -19.74
N PRO A 24 20.74 -11.62 -19.95
CA PRO A 24 20.70 -13.09 -19.88
C PRO A 24 20.39 -13.67 -18.50
N TRP A 25 20.66 -12.92 -17.42
CA TRP A 25 20.39 -13.37 -16.05
C TRP A 25 18.98 -13.00 -15.59
N SER A 26 18.30 -13.95 -14.94
CA SER A 26 16.90 -13.80 -14.51
C SER A 26 16.72 -13.10 -13.16
N ASP A 27 17.81 -12.91 -12.40
CA ASP A 27 17.84 -12.33 -11.06
C ASP A 27 18.26 -10.85 -11.04
N VAL A 28 18.46 -10.24 -12.21
CA VAL A 28 18.75 -8.81 -12.34
C VAL A 28 17.54 -8.02 -12.81
N THR A 29 17.44 -6.76 -12.40
CA THR A 29 16.45 -5.79 -12.88
C THR A 29 17.15 -4.53 -13.38
N LEU A 30 16.49 -3.70 -14.18
CA LEU A 30 17.05 -2.45 -14.71
C LEU A 30 17.83 -1.59 -13.68
N PRO A 31 17.37 -1.34 -12.44
CA PRO A 31 18.15 -0.56 -11.47
C PRO A 31 19.45 -1.23 -11.01
N LEU A 32 19.57 -2.55 -11.14
CA LEU A 32 20.78 -3.33 -10.78
C LEU A 32 21.76 -3.47 -11.95
N MET A 33 21.28 -3.37 -13.20
CA MET A 33 22.12 -3.37 -14.41
C MET A 33 23.05 -2.17 -14.45
N SER A 34 24.24 -2.32 -15.04
CA SER A 34 25.17 -1.25 -15.33
C SER A 34 24.62 -0.29 -16.40
N VAL A 35 25.12 0.94 -16.45
CA VAL A 35 24.69 1.93 -17.45
C VAL A 35 24.92 1.43 -18.90
N PRO A 36 26.06 0.79 -19.25
CA PRO A 36 26.24 0.21 -20.59
C PRO A 36 25.22 -0.89 -20.94
N GLU A 37 24.81 -1.71 -19.98
CA GLU A 37 23.80 -2.75 -20.22
C GLU A 37 22.41 -2.13 -20.48
N ILE A 38 22.03 -1.09 -19.73
CA ILE A 38 20.79 -0.34 -19.97
C ILE A 38 20.87 0.41 -21.31
N ARG A 39 22.04 0.95 -21.67
CA ARG A 39 22.26 1.59 -22.98
C ARG A 39 21.99 0.62 -24.13
N ALA A 40 22.44 -0.63 -24.01
CA ALA A 40 22.12 -1.66 -25.01
C ALA A 40 20.60 -1.87 -25.15
N VAL A 41 19.85 -1.83 -24.04
CA VAL A 41 18.37 -1.93 -24.08
C VAL A 41 17.76 -0.75 -24.83
N VAL A 42 18.24 0.48 -24.58
CA VAL A 42 17.81 1.69 -25.30
C VAL A 42 18.07 1.58 -26.80
N ASP A 43 19.24 1.05 -27.20
CA ASP A 43 19.55 0.86 -28.62
C ASP A 43 18.63 -0.16 -29.30
N VAL A 44 18.24 -1.23 -28.59
CA VAL A 44 17.26 -2.20 -29.11
C VAL A 44 15.86 -1.59 -29.20
N TRP A 45 15.45 -0.76 -28.24
CA TRP A 45 14.19 -0.01 -28.34
C TRP A 45 14.16 0.92 -29.56
N ALA A 46 15.26 1.60 -29.86
CA ALA A 46 15.37 2.42 -31.06
C ALA A 46 15.26 1.54 -32.33
N SER A 47 16.06 0.48 -32.40
CA SER A 47 16.11 -0.42 -33.56
C SER A 47 14.76 -1.08 -33.87
N VAL A 48 14.06 -1.60 -32.84
CA VAL A 48 12.74 -2.23 -33.03
C VAL A 48 11.66 -1.22 -33.43
N THR A 49 11.79 0.04 -33.00
CA THR A 49 10.89 1.13 -33.41
C THR A 49 11.07 1.46 -34.89
N GLU A 50 12.31 1.48 -35.39
CA GLU A 50 12.58 1.68 -36.82
C GLU A 50 12.06 0.51 -37.65
N GLU A 51 12.35 -0.73 -37.22
CA GLU A 51 11.97 -1.95 -37.92
C GLU A 51 10.44 -2.07 -38.07
N LEU A 52 9.72 -2.02 -36.94
CA LEU A 52 8.25 -2.16 -36.94
C LEU A 52 7.56 -0.89 -37.45
N GLY A 53 8.16 0.27 -37.21
CA GLY A 53 7.64 1.56 -37.67
C GLY A 53 7.65 1.72 -39.19
N ALA A 54 8.42 0.91 -39.92
CA ALA A 54 8.35 0.87 -41.39
C ALA A 54 7.01 0.32 -41.89
N GLN A 55 6.33 -0.52 -41.11
CA GLN A 55 5.11 -1.23 -41.52
C GLN A 55 3.87 -0.76 -40.76
N TYR A 56 4.03 -0.40 -39.48
CA TYR A 56 2.93 -0.10 -38.58
C TYR A 56 2.89 1.39 -38.19
N PRO A 57 1.71 2.01 -38.12
CA PRO A 57 1.55 3.39 -37.69
C PRO A 57 1.83 3.61 -36.19
N TRP A 58 1.78 2.56 -35.37
CA TRP A 58 2.09 2.66 -33.95
C TRP A 58 2.92 1.47 -33.46
N VAL A 59 3.99 1.77 -32.73
CA VAL A 59 4.86 0.79 -32.08
C VAL A 59 4.88 1.10 -30.59
N GLN A 60 4.16 0.28 -29.80
CA GLN A 60 4.06 0.46 -28.36
C GLN A 60 5.10 -0.37 -27.63
N ILE A 61 6.15 0.28 -27.14
CA ILE A 61 7.11 -0.32 -26.21
C ILE A 61 6.58 -0.15 -24.78
N PHE A 62 6.50 -1.23 -24.02
CA PHE A 62 6.07 -1.19 -22.62
C PHE A 62 6.68 -2.32 -21.78
N GLU A 63 6.89 -2.05 -20.49
CA GLU A 63 7.33 -3.04 -19.50
C GLU A 63 6.30 -3.12 -18.37
N ASN A 64 5.97 -4.35 -17.96
CA ASN A 64 5.20 -4.64 -16.74
C ASN A 64 6.14 -5.32 -15.73
N LYS A 65 6.59 -4.57 -14.73
CA LYS A 65 7.50 -5.07 -13.69
C LYS A 65 6.73 -5.52 -12.45
N GLY A 66 7.00 -6.75 -12.02
CA GLY A 66 6.51 -7.34 -10.78
C GLY A 66 5.13 -7.99 -10.89
N ALA A 67 4.90 -9.04 -10.07
CA ALA A 67 3.66 -9.82 -10.08
C ALA A 67 2.40 -8.97 -9.82
N MET A 68 2.54 -7.85 -9.12
CA MET A 68 1.46 -6.90 -8.85
C MET A 68 0.89 -6.26 -10.12
N MET A 69 1.69 -6.16 -11.18
CA MET A 69 1.32 -5.63 -12.50
C MET A 69 0.95 -6.73 -13.50
N GLY A 70 0.72 -7.97 -13.02
CA GLY A 70 0.34 -9.10 -13.86
C GLY A 70 1.52 -9.81 -14.56
N CYS A 71 2.77 -9.50 -14.19
CA CYS A 71 3.94 -10.18 -14.73
C CYS A 71 4.19 -11.52 -14.01
N SER A 72 4.02 -12.64 -14.74
CA SER A 72 4.19 -13.99 -14.20
C SER A 72 5.61 -14.56 -14.38
N ASN A 73 6.41 -14.01 -15.29
CA ASN A 73 7.80 -14.42 -15.52
C ASN A 73 8.77 -13.38 -14.91
N PRO A 74 9.61 -13.76 -13.93
CA PRO A 74 10.49 -12.81 -13.24
C PRO A 74 11.70 -12.34 -14.06
N HIS A 75 12.01 -12.99 -15.20
CA HIS A 75 13.14 -12.60 -16.04
C HIS A 75 12.96 -11.16 -16.58
N PRO A 76 14.00 -10.29 -16.57
CA PRO A 76 13.86 -8.89 -16.96
C PRO A 76 13.57 -8.73 -18.46
N HIS A 77 12.39 -8.24 -18.81
CA HIS A 77 11.95 -8.08 -20.19
C HIS A 77 10.93 -6.95 -20.37
N CYS A 78 10.81 -6.46 -21.60
CA CYS A 78 9.67 -5.67 -22.04
C CYS A 78 8.93 -6.37 -23.20
N GLN A 79 7.82 -5.77 -23.61
CA GLN A 79 7.06 -6.16 -24.76
C GLN A 79 6.98 -4.99 -25.76
N VAL A 80 6.84 -5.32 -27.03
CA VAL A 80 6.62 -4.37 -28.11
C VAL A 80 5.45 -4.85 -28.93
N TRP A 81 4.36 -4.07 -28.94
CA TRP A 81 3.18 -4.37 -29.75
C TRP A 81 3.06 -3.31 -30.83
N ALA A 82 3.13 -3.74 -32.10
CA ALA A 82 2.91 -2.89 -33.25
C ALA A 82 1.53 -3.14 -33.84
N SER A 83 0.78 -2.07 -34.11
CA SER A 83 -0.61 -2.14 -34.55
C SER A 83 -0.84 -1.38 -35.85
N SER A 84 -1.70 -1.92 -36.72
CA SER A 84 -2.13 -1.27 -37.97
C SER A 84 -3.05 -0.06 -37.75
N PHE A 85 -3.38 0.25 -36.50
CA PHE A 85 -4.23 1.34 -36.07
C PHE A 85 -3.54 2.13 -34.95
N LEU A 86 -3.96 3.38 -34.75
CA LEU A 86 -3.49 4.21 -33.64
C LEU A 86 -4.35 3.90 -32.39
N PRO A 87 -3.76 3.47 -31.26
CA PRO A 87 -4.53 3.16 -30.04
C PRO A 87 -5.23 4.40 -29.45
N ASP A 88 -6.26 4.19 -28.63
CA ASP A 88 -7.09 5.27 -28.06
C ASP A 88 -6.29 6.36 -27.34
N ILE A 89 -5.29 5.98 -26.53
CA ILE A 89 -4.43 6.93 -25.80
C ILE A 89 -3.59 7.75 -26.79
N ALA A 90 -3.00 7.09 -27.80
CA ALA A 90 -2.20 7.74 -28.81
C ALA A 90 -3.03 8.71 -29.68
N GLN A 91 -4.27 8.37 -30.01
CA GLN A 91 -5.20 9.27 -30.71
C GLN A 91 -5.53 10.52 -29.89
N ARG A 92 -5.71 10.37 -28.57
CA ARG A 92 -5.98 11.50 -27.66
C ARG A 92 -4.78 12.42 -27.53
N GLU A 93 -3.59 11.86 -27.32
CA GLU A 93 -2.34 12.62 -27.25
C GLU A 93 -2.07 13.36 -28.56
N GLU A 94 -2.22 12.68 -29.71
CA GLU A 94 -2.12 13.27 -31.04
C GLU A 94 -3.01 14.52 -31.18
N ARG A 95 -4.31 14.37 -30.89
CA ARG A 95 -5.28 15.47 -31.00
C ARG A 95 -4.91 16.64 -30.10
N SER A 96 -4.54 16.37 -28.85
CA SER A 96 -4.20 17.42 -27.88
C SER A 96 -2.91 18.17 -28.22
N GLN A 97 -1.86 17.46 -28.61
CA GLN A 97 -0.57 18.05 -28.96
C GLN A 97 -0.69 18.88 -30.24
N ARG A 98 -1.37 18.36 -31.27
CA ARG A 98 -1.64 19.09 -32.52
C ARG A 98 -2.44 20.36 -32.28
N ALA A 99 -3.52 20.28 -31.47
CA ALA A 99 -4.35 21.43 -31.15
C ALA A 99 -3.54 22.51 -30.40
N TYR A 100 -2.74 22.11 -29.42
CA TYR A 100 -1.89 23.03 -28.67
C TYR A 100 -0.85 23.72 -29.56
N GLN A 101 -0.12 22.97 -30.40
CA GLN A 101 0.86 23.56 -31.32
C GLN A 101 0.19 24.51 -32.34
N SER A 102 -1.00 24.18 -32.81
CA SER A 102 -1.76 25.06 -33.72
C SER A 102 -2.10 26.40 -33.08
N GLN A 103 -2.40 26.40 -31.78
CA GLN A 103 -2.77 27.59 -31.02
C GLN A 103 -1.56 28.38 -30.52
N HIS A 104 -0.52 27.70 -30.02
CA HIS A 104 0.60 28.31 -29.29
C HIS A 104 1.93 28.33 -30.08
N ARG A 105 1.98 27.67 -31.24
CA ARG A 105 3.17 27.56 -32.12
C ARG A 105 4.39 26.88 -31.48
N GLU A 106 4.18 26.15 -30.38
CA GLU A 106 5.20 25.35 -29.70
C GLU A 106 4.62 23.99 -29.27
N PRO A 107 5.42 22.91 -29.18
CA PRO A 107 4.95 21.62 -28.70
C PRO A 107 4.55 21.68 -27.21
N LEU A 108 3.39 21.11 -26.87
CA LEU A 108 2.81 21.17 -25.51
C LEU A 108 3.80 20.73 -24.43
N LEU A 109 4.44 19.58 -24.61
CA LEU A 109 5.33 19.02 -23.60
C LEU A 109 6.69 19.73 -23.50
N MET A 110 7.09 20.46 -24.55
CA MET A 110 8.28 21.32 -24.49
C MET A 110 8.04 22.51 -23.56
N GLU A 111 6.89 23.20 -23.73
CA GLU A 111 6.50 24.29 -22.84
C GLU A 111 6.26 23.79 -21.42
N TYR A 112 5.58 22.63 -21.26
CA TYR A 112 5.36 22.03 -19.94
C TYR A 112 6.69 21.69 -19.24
N GLY A 113 7.64 21.07 -19.94
CA GLY A 113 8.96 20.75 -19.40
C GLY A 113 9.73 22.01 -18.98
N ARG A 114 9.64 23.09 -19.77
CA ARG A 114 10.26 24.39 -19.44
C ARG A 114 9.65 25.00 -18.17
N GLN A 115 8.32 24.97 -18.04
CA GLN A 115 7.60 25.50 -16.87
C GLN A 115 7.96 24.73 -15.59
N GLU A 116 8.09 23.40 -15.67
CA GLU A 116 8.45 22.57 -14.53
C GLU A 116 9.91 22.77 -14.10
N LEU A 117 10.82 23.04 -15.04
CA LEU A 117 12.20 23.45 -14.74
C LEU A 117 12.27 24.79 -13.99
N ILE A 118 11.33 25.70 -14.24
CA ILE A 118 11.21 26.98 -13.54
C ILE A 118 10.60 26.79 -12.14
N ARG A 119 9.48 26.05 -12.03
CA ARG A 119 8.72 25.88 -10.78
C ARG A 119 9.39 24.93 -9.78
N LYS A 120 10.09 23.90 -10.27
CA LYS A 120 10.90 22.94 -9.51
C LYS A 120 10.18 22.05 -8.49
N GLU A 121 8.98 22.38 -8.05
CA GLU A 121 8.23 21.65 -7.01
C GLU A 121 7.92 20.17 -7.36
N ARG A 122 7.78 19.85 -8.64
CA ARG A 122 7.46 18.50 -9.15
C ARG A 122 8.64 17.77 -9.81
N LEU A 123 9.83 18.38 -9.83
CA LEU A 123 11.02 17.75 -10.41
C LEU A 123 11.56 16.65 -9.49
N VAL A 124 11.80 15.47 -10.06
CA VAL A 124 12.38 14.31 -9.36
C VAL A 124 13.87 14.18 -9.68
N LEU A 125 14.21 14.23 -10.97
CA LEU A 125 15.59 14.17 -11.45
C LEU A 125 15.78 15.09 -12.66
N THR A 126 16.99 15.61 -12.78
CA THR A 126 17.45 16.35 -13.95
C THR A 126 18.83 15.86 -14.34
N SER A 127 19.09 15.83 -15.64
CA SER A 127 20.38 15.51 -16.25
C SER A 127 20.66 16.50 -17.37
N GLU A 128 21.72 16.26 -18.14
CA GLU A 128 22.07 17.14 -19.27
C GLU A 128 20.97 17.12 -20.33
N HIS A 129 20.49 15.93 -20.70
CA HIS A 129 19.56 15.73 -21.80
C HIS A 129 18.15 15.38 -21.37
N TRP A 130 17.92 14.96 -20.12
CA TRP A 130 16.61 14.49 -19.67
C TRP A 130 16.11 15.19 -18.41
N LEU A 131 14.78 15.18 -18.25
CA LEU A 131 14.12 15.53 -17.00
C LEU A 131 13.09 14.46 -16.60
N VAL A 132 12.99 14.22 -15.30
CA VAL A 132 11.96 13.38 -14.68
C VAL A 132 11.19 14.23 -13.70
N LEU A 133 9.87 14.19 -13.80
CA LEU A 133 8.96 14.91 -12.92
C LEU A 133 7.74 14.08 -12.58
N VAL A 134 7.03 14.45 -11.51
CA VAL A 134 5.67 13.98 -11.25
C VAL A 134 4.72 14.92 -12.01
N PRO A 135 3.99 14.46 -13.03
CA PRO A 135 3.16 15.37 -13.81
C PRO A 135 2.05 15.99 -12.94
N PHE A 136 1.67 17.23 -13.22
CA PHE A 136 0.62 17.93 -12.48
C PHE A 136 -0.72 17.16 -12.47
N TRP A 137 -0.99 16.44 -13.57
CA TRP A 137 -2.17 15.59 -13.75
C TRP A 137 -1.95 14.12 -13.35
N ALA A 138 -0.89 13.81 -12.58
CA ALA A 138 -0.61 12.46 -12.11
C ALA A 138 -1.85 11.84 -11.42
N VAL A 139 -2.11 10.57 -11.73
CA VAL A 139 -3.20 9.76 -11.15
C VAL A 139 -2.64 8.66 -10.27
N TRP A 140 -1.60 7.98 -10.74
CA TRP A 140 -0.94 6.93 -9.98
C TRP A 140 -0.02 7.52 -8.90
N PRO A 141 0.13 6.85 -7.75
CA PRO A 141 1.04 7.32 -6.71
C PRO A 141 2.47 7.25 -7.24
N PHE A 142 3.23 8.31 -7.03
CA PHE A 142 4.61 8.43 -7.55
C PHE A 142 4.72 8.23 -9.06
N GLN A 143 3.64 8.49 -9.83
CA GLN A 143 3.68 8.53 -11.28
C GLN A 143 4.78 9.50 -11.73
N THR A 144 5.59 9.10 -12.69
CA THR A 144 6.57 10.00 -13.29
C THR A 144 6.45 10.07 -14.79
N LEU A 145 6.81 11.24 -15.32
CA LEU A 145 6.98 11.52 -16.73
C LEU A 145 8.47 11.78 -16.97
N LEU A 146 9.05 11.02 -17.89
CA LEU A 146 10.45 11.15 -18.34
C LEU A 146 10.42 11.67 -19.78
N LEU A 147 11.07 12.80 -20.05
CA LEU A 147 11.12 13.40 -21.38
C LEU A 147 12.49 14.05 -21.66
N PRO A 148 12.94 14.07 -22.93
CA PRO A 148 14.16 14.76 -23.30
C PRO A 148 13.93 16.27 -23.23
N ARG A 149 15.00 17.00 -22.94
CA ARG A 149 15.03 18.46 -22.89
C ARG A 149 15.08 19.09 -24.27
N ARG A 150 15.62 18.35 -25.25
CA ARG A 150 15.54 18.70 -26.67
C ARG A 150 14.19 18.24 -27.22
N HIS A 151 13.70 18.97 -28.23
CA HIS A 151 12.56 18.51 -29.03
C HIS A 151 12.98 17.27 -29.85
N VAL A 152 12.33 16.14 -29.56
CA VAL A 152 12.59 14.82 -30.15
C VAL A 152 11.23 14.19 -30.41
N ARG A 153 10.95 13.73 -31.63
CA ARG A 153 9.62 13.20 -31.97
C ARG A 153 9.52 11.71 -31.70
N ARG A 154 10.61 10.96 -31.93
CA ARG A 154 10.65 9.49 -31.82
C ARG A 154 11.95 9.01 -31.19
N LEU A 155 11.91 7.83 -30.56
CA LEU A 155 13.06 7.22 -29.86
C LEU A 155 14.31 7.04 -30.76
N PRO A 156 14.20 6.67 -32.05
CA PRO A 156 15.37 6.55 -32.91
C PRO A 156 16.12 7.87 -33.17
N GLU A 157 15.46 9.02 -33.04
CA GLU A 157 16.04 10.36 -33.25
C GLU A 157 16.97 10.81 -32.10
N LEU A 158 17.11 10.00 -31.04
CA LEU A 158 18.03 10.25 -29.94
C LEU A 158 19.48 10.07 -30.39
N THR A 159 20.32 11.07 -30.13
CA THR A 159 21.76 11.03 -30.36
C THR A 159 22.45 10.05 -29.40
N PRO A 160 23.68 9.59 -29.69
CA PRO A 160 24.40 8.68 -28.80
C PRO A 160 24.53 9.20 -27.36
N ALA A 161 24.83 10.49 -27.17
CA ALA A 161 24.93 11.12 -25.86
C ALA A 161 23.59 11.14 -25.12
N GLU A 162 22.48 11.42 -25.83
CA GLU A 162 21.14 11.38 -25.24
C GLU A 162 20.73 9.96 -24.84
N ARG A 163 21.17 8.93 -25.57
CA ARG A 163 20.91 7.52 -25.21
C ARG A 163 21.73 7.07 -24.00
N ASP A 164 22.98 7.51 -23.88
CA ASP A 164 23.81 7.25 -22.70
C ASP A 164 23.24 7.93 -21.44
N ASP A 165 22.84 9.19 -21.57
CA ASP A 165 22.22 9.94 -20.47
C ASP A 165 20.83 9.37 -20.12
N LEU A 166 20.07 8.86 -21.10
CA LEU A 166 18.82 8.14 -20.86
C LEU A 166 19.04 6.91 -19.98
N ALA A 167 20.03 6.08 -20.31
CA ALA A 167 20.37 4.90 -19.53
C ALA A 167 20.76 5.27 -18.08
N SER A 168 21.56 6.34 -17.93
CA SER A 168 21.98 6.87 -16.64
C SER A 168 20.81 7.38 -15.79
N ILE A 169 19.92 8.22 -16.36
CA ILE A 169 18.80 8.79 -15.62
C ILE A 169 17.73 7.74 -15.29
N MET A 170 17.50 6.76 -16.19
CA MET A 170 16.62 5.62 -15.91
C MET A 170 17.13 4.80 -14.74
N LYS A 171 18.43 4.47 -14.70
CA LYS A 171 19.02 3.77 -13.55
C LYS A 171 18.76 4.56 -12.25
N LYS A 172 19.04 5.86 -12.25
CA LYS A 172 18.82 6.74 -11.07
C LYS A 172 17.35 6.78 -10.64
N LEU A 173 16.42 6.89 -11.58
CA LEU A 173 14.98 6.90 -11.31
C LEU A 173 14.51 5.58 -10.71
N LEU A 174 14.87 4.46 -11.34
CA LEU A 174 14.44 3.14 -10.92
C LEU A 174 15.06 2.72 -9.58
N THR A 175 16.31 3.11 -9.31
CA THR A 175 16.93 2.94 -7.99
C THR A 175 16.21 3.78 -6.93
N LYS A 176 15.79 5.01 -7.26
CA LYS A 176 14.97 5.83 -6.35
C LYS A 176 13.63 5.18 -6.04
N TYR A 177 12.99 4.58 -7.04
CA TYR A 177 11.74 3.83 -6.83
C TYR A 177 11.95 2.65 -5.89
N ASP A 178 12.96 1.81 -6.12
CA ASP A 178 13.22 0.65 -5.26
C ASP A 178 13.54 1.08 -3.81
N ASN A 179 14.26 2.18 -3.64
CA ASN A 179 14.60 2.73 -2.32
C ASN A 179 13.42 3.39 -1.60
N LEU A 180 12.34 3.77 -2.29
CA LEU A 180 11.20 4.46 -1.67
C LEU A 180 10.54 3.62 -0.59
N PHE A 181 10.45 2.30 -0.81
CA PHE A 181 9.92 1.34 0.16
C PHE A 181 10.84 0.13 0.38
N GLU A 182 12.13 0.27 0.07
CA GLU A 182 13.16 -0.78 0.21
C GLU A 182 12.71 -2.14 -0.37
N THR A 183 12.15 -2.11 -1.58
CA THR A 183 11.60 -3.29 -2.26
C THR A 183 11.77 -3.17 -3.77
N SER A 184 11.73 -4.28 -4.51
CA SER A 184 11.64 -4.21 -5.97
C SER A 184 10.32 -3.56 -6.37
N PHE A 185 10.38 -2.30 -6.78
CA PHE A 185 9.21 -1.45 -7.00
C PHE A 185 8.48 -1.88 -8.28
N PRO A 186 7.20 -2.28 -8.21
CA PRO A 186 6.41 -2.64 -9.38
C PRO A 186 5.96 -1.39 -10.14
N TYR A 187 5.84 -1.50 -11.47
CA TYR A 187 5.27 -0.46 -12.31
C TYR A 187 4.89 -1.02 -13.68
N THR A 188 4.01 -0.30 -14.36
CA THR A 188 3.90 -0.35 -15.83
C THR A 188 4.57 0.90 -16.38
N MET A 189 5.42 0.75 -17.39
CA MET A 189 5.99 1.87 -18.11
C MET A 189 5.85 1.69 -19.61
N GLY A 190 5.92 2.78 -20.36
CA GLY A 190 5.93 2.72 -21.82
C GLY A 190 6.34 4.04 -22.46
N TRP A 191 6.73 3.96 -23.73
CA TRP A 191 7.17 5.09 -24.53
C TRP A 191 6.07 5.55 -25.48
N HIS A 192 5.86 6.86 -25.59
CA HIS A 192 5.02 7.49 -26.59
C HIS A 192 5.86 8.46 -27.43
N GLY A 193 5.77 8.32 -28.75
CA GLY A 193 6.39 9.20 -29.73
C GLY A 193 5.49 9.35 -30.95
N ALA A 194 5.91 10.18 -31.92
CA ALA A 194 5.12 10.43 -33.12
C ALA A 194 4.79 9.15 -33.89
N PRO A 195 3.55 9.01 -34.43
CA PRO A 195 3.15 7.88 -35.27
C PRO A 195 4.12 7.60 -36.42
N THR A 196 4.21 6.33 -36.83
CA THR A 196 5.09 5.83 -37.89
C THR A 196 4.28 5.33 -39.10
N GLY A 197 4.78 4.35 -39.85
CA GLY A 197 4.09 3.75 -40.99
C GLY A 197 4.10 4.64 -42.24
N SER A 198 3.08 4.50 -43.09
CA SER A 198 2.96 5.26 -44.35
C SER A 198 2.97 6.78 -44.15
N GLU A 199 2.48 7.26 -43.02
CA GLU A 199 2.41 8.68 -42.68
C GLU A 199 3.65 9.18 -41.91
N ALA A 200 4.71 8.37 -41.78
CA ALA A 200 5.90 8.74 -41.01
C ALA A 200 6.55 10.06 -41.50
N GLY A 201 6.44 10.36 -42.80
CA GLY A 201 6.94 11.58 -43.45
C GLY A 201 6.04 12.81 -43.37
N ALA A 202 4.83 12.69 -42.79
CA ALA A 202 3.97 13.84 -42.54
C ALA A 202 4.56 14.78 -41.46
N ASN A 203 3.95 15.96 -41.29
CA ASN A 203 4.37 16.88 -40.23
C ASN A 203 3.90 16.37 -38.85
N TRP A 204 4.86 16.03 -38.00
CA TRP A 204 4.65 15.58 -36.62
C TRP A 204 5.39 16.45 -35.61
N ASP A 205 5.69 17.70 -35.95
CA ASP A 205 6.48 18.59 -35.10
C ASP A 205 5.76 18.94 -33.79
N HIS A 206 4.45 18.70 -33.68
CA HIS A 206 3.70 18.84 -32.43
C HIS A 206 4.02 17.77 -31.39
N TRP A 207 4.58 16.63 -31.79
CA TRP A 207 4.93 15.54 -30.86
C TRP A 207 6.21 15.82 -30.09
N GLN A 208 6.22 15.36 -28.85
CA GLN A 208 7.42 15.20 -28.03
C GLN A 208 7.47 13.79 -27.46
N LEU A 209 8.59 13.10 -27.68
CA LEU A 209 8.90 11.79 -27.12
C LEU A 209 8.87 11.87 -25.60
N HIS A 210 8.19 10.92 -24.96
CA HIS A 210 8.17 10.81 -23.51
C HIS A 210 7.86 9.38 -23.06
N ALA A 211 8.24 9.06 -21.82
CA ALA A 211 7.89 7.82 -21.16
C ALA A 211 7.05 8.09 -19.92
N HIS A 212 6.05 7.24 -19.70
CA HIS A 212 5.24 7.22 -18.48
C HIS A 212 5.66 6.08 -17.58
N TYR A 213 5.69 6.31 -16.28
CA TYR A 213 5.78 5.26 -15.25
C TYR A 213 4.53 5.33 -14.36
N TYR A 214 3.82 4.21 -14.26
CA TYR A 214 2.60 4.05 -13.46
C TYR A 214 2.83 3.01 -12.37
N PRO A 215 3.45 3.39 -11.23
CA PRO A 215 3.62 2.48 -10.12
C PRO A 215 2.34 2.39 -9.26
N PRO A 216 1.98 1.20 -8.77
CA PRO A 216 0.78 1.02 -7.96
C PRO A 216 1.03 1.28 -6.47
N LEU A 217 2.27 1.22 -5.97
CA LEU A 217 2.54 1.34 -4.53
C LEU A 217 2.27 2.76 -4.02
N LEU A 218 1.53 2.88 -2.92
CA LEU A 218 1.06 4.17 -2.38
C LEU A 218 1.74 4.54 -1.05
N ARG A 219 1.78 3.62 -0.06
CA ARG A 219 2.25 3.94 1.30
C ARG A 219 3.38 3.06 1.82
N SER A 220 3.58 1.88 1.23
CA SER A 220 4.61 0.91 1.62
C SER A 220 4.80 -0.14 0.51
N ALA A 221 5.75 -1.05 0.70
CA ALA A 221 5.97 -2.21 -0.18
C ALA A 221 4.74 -3.12 -0.37
N THR A 222 3.77 -3.07 0.55
CA THR A 222 2.59 -3.95 0.56
C THR A 222 1.27 -3.21 0.35
N VAL A 223 1.28 -1.87 0.35
CA VAL A 223 0.07 -1.04 0.21
C VAL A 223 0.07 -0.33 -1.14
N ARG A 224 -0.88 -0.71 -1.99
CA ARG A 224 -1.07 -0.18 -3.34
C ARG A 224 -2.34 0.65 -3.48
N LYS A 225 -2.36 1.54 -4.48
CA LYS A 225 -3.57 2.14 -5.02
C LYS A 225 -4.32 1.09 -5.86
N PHE A 226 -5.64 1.11 -5.74
CA PHE A 226 -6.55 0.35 -6.57
C PHE A 226 -7.32 1.34 -7.44
N MET A 227 -7.25 1.20 -8.77
CA MET A 227 -8.07 1.96 -9.72
C MET A 227 -9.39 1.20 -9.92
N VAL A 228 -10.35 1.38 -9.01
CA VAL A 228 -11.61 0.62 -8.94
C VAL A 228 -12.80 1.55 -8.69
N GLY A 229 -14.03 1.02 -8.61
CA GLY A 229 -15.19 1.78 -8.15
C GLY A 229 -15.41 3.11 -8.89
N TYR A 230 -15.13 4.23 -8.22
CA TYR A 230 -15.28 5.57 -8.78
C TYR A 230 -14.32 5.83 -9.95
N GLU A 231 -13.08 5.34 -9.91
CA GLU A 231 -12.12 5.49 -11.01
C GLU A 231 -12.51 4.71 -12.27
N MET A 232 -13.26 3.62 -12.12
CA MET A 232 -13.78 2.84 -13.27
C MET A 232 -15.09 3.39 -13.84
N LEU A 233 -15.94 4.00 -13.00
CA LEU A 233 -17.30 4.40 -13.38
C LEU A 233 -17.49 5.92 -13.54
N ALA A 234 -16.52 6.74 -13.12
CA ALA A 234 -16.61 8.20 -13.18
C ALA A 234 -15.30 8.86 -13.64
N GLN A 235 -14.35 9.07 -12.73
CA GLN A 235 -13.09 9.75 -13.05
C GLN A 235 -11.97 9.33 -12.10
N ALA A 236 -10.73 9.50 -12.56
CA ALA A 236 -9.54 9.24 -11.76
C ALA A 236 -9.48 10.12 -10.49
N GLN A 237 -9.09 9.52 -9.36
CA GLN A 237 -8.89 10.21 -8.07
C GLN A 237 -7.47 9.93 -7.55
N ARG A 238 -6.93 10.83 -6.73
CA ARG A 238 -5.66 10.64 -6.00
C ARG A 238 -5.72 11.13 -4.56
N ASP A 239 -5.01 10.43 -3.67
CA ASP A 239 -4.92 10.77 -2.25
C ASP A 239 -3.76 11.73 -1.92
N LEU A 240 -2.67 11.66 -2.70
CA LEU A 240 -1.47 12.49 -2.52
C LEU A 240 -1.43 13.55 -3.62
N THR A 241 -0.92 14.75 -3.31
CA THR A 241 -0.67 15.75 -4.35
C THR A 241 0.62 15.45 -5.11
N PRO A 242 0.72 15.82 -6.41
CA PRO A 242 1.95 15.68 -7.19
C PRO A 242 3.21 16.25 -6.52
N GLU A 243 3.08 17.37 -5.81
CA GLU A 243 4.16 18.03 -5.08
C GLU A 243 4.62 17.19 -3.88
N GLN A 244 3.68 16.54 -3.17
CA GLN A 244 3.99 15.59 -2.09
C GLN A 244 4.66 14.32 -2.62
N MET A 245 4.23 13.82 -3.77
CA MET A 245 4.82 12.65 -4.43
C MET A 245 6.26 12.95 -4.88
N SER A 246 6.50 14.13 -5.45
CA SER A 246 7.83 14.62 -5.84
C SER A 246 8.77 14.79 -4.65
N SER A 247 8.31 15.41 -3.56
CA SER A 247 9.12 15.62 -2.35
C SER A 247 9.55 14.28 -1.70
N SER A 248 8.67 13.28 -1.74
CA SER A 248 8.99 11.93 -1.25
C SER A 248 10.08 11.25 -2.10
N CYS A 249 10.05 11.44 -3.43
CA CYS A 249 11.06 10.88 -4.34
C CYS A 249 12.41 11.63 -4.30
N SER A 250 12.39 12.92 -3.99
CA SER A 250 13.59 13.76 -3.87
C SER A 250 14.26 13.67 -2.48
N GLY A 251 13.48 13.47 -1.41
CA GLY A 251 13.95 13.44 -0.02
C GLY A 251 14.80 12.23 0.39
N LEU A 252 14.76 11.13 -0.36
CA LEU A 252 15.52 9.90 -0.05
C LEU A 252 17.05 10.05 -0.09
N SER A 253 17.57 11.14 -0.67
CA SER A 253 19.03 11.38 -0.73
C SER A 253 19.59 12.21 0.43
N ARG A 254 18.76 12.70 1.37
CA ARG A 254 19.18 13.69 2.38
C ARG A 254 19.05 13.28 3.85
N VAL A 255 18.65 12.04 4.16
CA VAL A 255 18.37 11.60 5.55
C VAL A 255 19.36 10.56 6.10
N LEU A 256 20.41 10.18 5.35
CA LEU A 256 21.38 9.17 5.80
C LEU A 256 22.73 9.71 6.32
N VAL A 257 22.90 11.02 6.43
CA VAL A 257 24.12 11.62 7.03
C VAL A 257 23.72 12.86 7.82
N ALA A 258 23.48 12.71 9.13
CA ALA A 258 23.65 13.75 10.19
C ALA A 258 22.81 13.47 11.46
N VAL A 259 22.97 12.32 12.13
CA VAL A 259 22.66 12.20 13.57
C VAL A 259 23.60 11.16 14.20
N ALA A 260 24.85 11.53 14.49
CA ALA A 260 25.76 10.69 15.29
C ALA A 260 26.88 11.43 16.03
N THR A 261 26.91 12.77 16.08
CA THR A 261 28.10 13.50 16.61
C THR A 261 27.82 14.58 17.65
N ALA A 262 26.68 14.56 18.34
CA ALA A 262 26.49 15.47 19.47
C ALA A 262 25.59 14.83 20.54
N LEU A 263 26.18 13.97 21.39
CA LEU A 263 25.76 13.67 22.77
C LEU A 263 26.71 12.63 23.41
N ALA A 264 28.03 12.87 23.32
CA ALA A 264 29.04 12.10 24.05
C ALA A 264 30.09 13.05 24.65
N SER A 265 29.63 14.00 25.46
CA SER A 265 30.49 14.86 26.28
C SER A 265 29.81 15.17 27.62
N ALA A 266 29.47 14.11 28.36
CA ALA A 266 29.19 14.16 29.79
C ALA A 266 29.44 12.77 30.35
N SER A 267 30.70 12.43 30.59
CA SER A 267 31.12 11.20 31.26
C SER A 267 30.74 11.28 32.73
N SER A 268 29.59 10.71 33.12
CA SER A 268 29.41 10.17 34.46
C SER A 268 30.12 8.81 34.54
N SER A 269 31.03 8.68 35.50
CA SER A 269 31.79 7.46 35.77
C SER A 269 30.91 6.48 36.55
N CYS A 270 30.47 5.42 35.86
CA CYS A 270 29.63 4.30 36.28
C CYS A 270 28.12 4.47 35.96
N PRO A 271 27.52 3.57 35.14
CA PRO A 271 26.11 3.64 34.77
C PRO A 271 25.18 3.28 35.95
N GLU A 272 24.02 3.93 36.02
CA GLU A 272 22.92 3.55 36.92
C GLU A 272 22.51 2.09 36.68
N THR A 273 22.34 1.35 37.77
CA THR A 273 22.09 -0.10 37.75
C THR A 273 20.71 -0.43 37.20
N TRP A 274 20.67 -1.23 36.14
CA TRP A 274 19.46 -1.89 35.65
C TRP A 274 19.08 -3.06 36.58
N GLY A 275 17.98 -2.96 37.33
CA GLY A 275 17.50 -4.05 38.19
C GLY A 275 18.13 -4.05 39.59
N SER A 276 18.46 -5.24 40.11
CA SER A 276 18.95 -5.42 41.50
C SER A 276 20.28 -4.69 41.73
N PRO A 277 20.48 -4.03 42.89
CA PRO A 277 21.74 -3.39 43.24
C PRO A 277 22.91 -4.39 43.18
N GLY A 278 24.02 -3.99 42.56
CA GLY A 278 25.25 -4.81 42.52
C GLY A 278 25.38 -5.75 41.31
N VAL A 279 24.48 -5.70 40.32
CA VAL A 279 24.66 -6.42 39.04
C VAL A 279 25.11 -5.46 37.95
N GLN A 280 26.17 -5.81 37.23
CA GLN A 280 26.61 -5.13 36.00
C GLN A 280 26.47 -6.07 34.81
N TYR A 281 26.08 -5.49 33.68
CA TYR A 281 25.83 -6.25 32.45
C TYR A 281 26.86 -5.88 31.39
N GLY A 282 27.34 -6.87 30.66
CA GLY A 282 28.33 -6.69 29.59
C GLY A 282 27.97 -7.47 28.33
N GLN A 283 28.66 -7.16 27.22
CA GLN A 283 28.52 -7.89 25.97
C GLN A 283 29.75 -8.78 25.73
N PRO A 284 29.57 -10.08 25.40
CA PRO A 284 30.68 -10.96 25.02
C PRO A 284 31.51 -10.38 23.87
N GLY A 285 32.83 -10.53 23.96
CA GLY A 285 33.80 -10.06 22.96
C GLY A 285 34.06 -8.56 22.95
N ARG A 286 33.44 -7.79 23.85
CA ARG A 286 33.70 -6.35 24.03
C ARG A 286 34.51 -6.09 25.30
N SER A 287 35.25 -4.99 25.28
CA SER A 287 35.88 -4.49 26.50
C SER A 287 34.81 -3.92 27.42
N MET A 288 34.90 -4.25 28.70
CA MET A 288 34.01 -3.74 29.72
C MET A 288 34.78 -3.32 30.96
N LYS A 289 34.17 -2.44 31.74
CA LYS A 289 34.74 -1.91 32.97
C LYS A 289 33.83 -2.23 34.13
N LEU A 290 34.38 -2.92 35.12
CA LEU A 290 33.72 -3.17 36.40
C LEU A 290 34.05 -2.03 37.37
N CYS A 291 33.03 -1.48 38.02
CA CYS A 291 33.19 -0.42 39.02
C CYS A 291 33.02 -0.97 40.44
N CYS A 292 33.92 -0.59 41.35
CA CYS A 292 33.76 -0.92 42.76
C CYS A 292 32.62 -0.09 43.38
N PRO A 293 31.54 -0.71 43.88
CA PRO A 293 30.45 0.03 44.51
C PRO A 293 30.93 0.72 45.78
N GLY A 294 30.47 1.95 46.06
CA GLY A 294 30.71 2.61 47.34
C GLY A 294 32.11 3.22 47.55
N VAL A 295 32.97 3.18 46.53
CA VAL A 295 34.31 3.80 46.55
C VAL A 295 34.32 5.08 45.71
N THR A 296 35.09 6.08 46.12
CA THR A 296 35.20 7.38 45.42
C THR A 296 36.10 7.30 44.18
N ALA A 297 35.73 8.05 43.13
CA ALA A 297 36.46 8.08 41.88
C ALA A 297 37.96 8.39 42.08
N GLY A 298 38.82 7.48 41.62
CA GLY A 298 40.28 7.60 41.72
C GLY A 298 40.92 6.90 42.92
N ALA A 299 40.14 6.36 43.87
CA ALA A 299 40.70 5.58 44.95
C ALA A 299 41.18 4.20 44.47
N PRO A 300 42.41 3.77 44.82
CA PRO A 300 42.93 2.46 44.41
C PRO A 300 42.26 1.32 45.17
N VAL A 301 41.83 0.30 44.44
CA VAL A 301 41.22 -0.92 45.00
C VAL A 301 41.87 -2.19 44.43
N SER A 302 41.86 -3.26 45.21
CA SER A 302 42.29 -4.59 44.78
C SER A 302 41.08 -5.44 44.39
N TRP A 303 41.11 -6.05 43.21
CA TRP A 303 40.02 -6.85 42.67
C TRP A 303 40.31 -8.35 42.76
N PHE A 304 39.30 -9.09 43.20
CA PHE A 304 39.30 -10.55 43.34
C PHE A 304 38.05 -11.12 42.70
N ARG A 305 38.13 -12.34 42.16
CA ARG A 305 36.95 -13.13 41.84
C ARG A 305 36.49 -13.87 43.07
N ASP A 306 35.18 -14.05 43.23
CA ASP A 306 34.65 -14.84 44.34
C ASP A 306 35.26 -16.25 44.34
N HIS A 307 35.67 -16.72 45.52
CA HIS A 307 36.44 -17.96 45.74
C HIS A 307 37.87 -18.03 45.16
N GLU A 308 38.39 -16.96 44.58
CA GLU A 308 39.79 -16.89 44.14
C GLU A 308 40.63 -15.97 45.03
N THR A 309 41.87 -16.40 45.33
CA THR A 309 42.84 -15.60 46.09
C THR A 309 43.81 -14.83 45.18
N SER A 310 43.75 -15.06 43.86
CA SER A 310 44.57 -14.37 42.87
C SER A 310 44.06 -12.95 42.60
N LEU A 311 44.99 -11.99 42.61
CA LEU A 311 44.72 -10.62 42.20
C LEU A 311 44.50 -10.58 40.67
N LEU A 312 43.38 -10.01 40.22
CA LEU A 312 43.00 -10.00 38.79
C LEU A 312 43.65 -8.86 37.97
N GLN A 313 44.61 -8.12 38.53
CA GLN A 313 45.17 -6.93 37.88
C GLN A 313 46.03 -7.27 36.65
N GLY A 314 45.61 -6.81 35.46
CA GLY A 314 46.41 -6.80 34.22
C GLY A 314 47.29 -5.55 34.04
N PRO A 315 48.16 -5.50 33.00
CA PRO A 315 49.13 -4.41 32.80
C PRO A 315 48.52 -3.01 32.68
N ASP A 316 47.25 -2.89 32.27
CA ASP A 316 46.51 -1.62 32.13
C ASP A 316 45.59 -1.29 33.32
N SER A 317 45.52 -2.14 34.36
CA SER A 317 44.56 -2.03 35.47
C SER A 317 45.05 -1.19 36.67
N GLY A 318 45.98 -0.28 36.44
CA GLY A 318 46.88 0.21 37.50
C GLY A 318 46.58 1.58 38.15
N LEU A 319 45.47 2.28 37.88
CA LEU A 319 45.29 3.65 38.41
C LEU A 319 43.82 4.02 38.78
N GLY A 320 43.08 3.16 39.49
CA GLY A 320 41.79 3.58 40.06
C GLY A 320 40.87 2.49 40.59
N GLN A 321 39.59 2.84 40.71
CA GLN A 321 38.50 2.00 41.25
C GLN A 321 37.91 0.99 40.25
N GLU A 322 38.50 0.87 39.06
CA GLU A 322 37.94 0.17 37.90
C GLU A 322 38.76 -1.10 37.58
N LEU A 323 38.08 -2.20 37.26
CA LEU A 323 38.69 -3.38 36.65
C LEU A 323 38.30 -3.42 35.17
N VAL A 324 39.29 -3.43 34.28
CA VAL A 324 39.06 -3.48 32.83
C VAL A 324 39.22 -4.92 32.34
N LEU A 325 38.14 -5.48 31.81
CA LEU A 325 38.18 -6.72 31.04
C LEU A 325 38.32 -6.33 29.57
N ALA A 326 39.46 -6.64 28.94
CA ALA A 326 39.75 -6.23 27.57
C ALA A 326 38.82 -6.92 26.55
N GLN A 327 38.47 -8.18 26.80
CA GLN A 327 37.58 -8.97 25.97
C GLN A 327 36.79 -9.93 26.87
N ALA A 328 35.59 -9.53 27.27
CA ALA A 328 34.77 -10.35 28.17
C ALA A 328 34.28 -11.62 27.46
N ASP A 329 34.42 -12.79 28.07
CA ASP A 329 33.88 -14.05 27.58
C ASP A 329 32.96 -14.73 28.61
N SER A 330 32.31 -15.82 28.22
CA SER A 330 31.39 -16.54 29.12
C SER A 330 32.06 -17.06 30.40
N THR A 331 33.38 -17.21 30.42
CA THR A 331 34.14 -17.62 31.60
C THR A 331 34.42 -16.45 32.54
N ASP A 332 34.14 -15.19 32.16
CA ASP A 332 34.26 -14.02 33.03
C ASP A 332 32.99 -13.75 33.85
N GLU A 333 31.87 -14.43 33.59
CA GLU A 333 30.64 -14.27 34.36
C GLU A 333 30.80 -14.70 35.82
N GLY A 334 30.30 -13.90 36.77
CA GLY A 334 30.38 -14.23 38.19
C GLY A 334 30.55 -13.01 39.09
N THR A 335 30.83 -13.26 40.36
CA THR A 335 30.94 -12.23 41.38
C THR A 335 32.37 -11.75 41.54
N TYR A 336 32.56 -10.44 41.52
CA TYR A 336 33.83 -9.74 41.71
C TYR A 336 33.78 -8.94 43.00
N ILE A 337 34.85 -9.01 43.77
CA ILE A 337 35.00 -8.40 45.08
C ILE A 337 36.12 -7.35 44.98
N CYS A 338 35.81 -6.11 45.35
CA CYS A 338 36.81 -5.07 45.48
C CYS A 338 37.11 -4.80 46.96
N ARG A 339 38.40 -4.68 47.30
CA ARG A 339 38.88 -4.34 48.65
C ARG A 339 39.70 -3.06 48.61
N THR A 340 39.56 -2.23 49.65
CA THR A 340 40.40 -1.03 49.81
C THR A 340 41.82 -1.43 50.24
N LEU A 341 42.76 -0.49 50.18
CA LEU A 341 44.15 -0.71 50.60
C LEU A 341 44.28 -1.17 52.06
N ASP A 342 43.34 -0.78 52.92
CA ASP A 342 43.30 -1.18 54.34
C ASP A 342 42.71 -2.59 54.56
N GLY A 343 42.41 -3.32 53.47
CA GLY A 343 41.86 -4.68 53.51
C GLY A 343 40.36 -4.76 53.80
N ALA A 344 39.68 -3.62 53.98
CA ALA A 344 38.24 -3.56 54.16
C ALA A 344 37.50 -3.87 52.84
N LEU A 345 36.32 -4.49 52.96
CA LEU A 345 35.45 -4.77 51.82
C LEU A 345 34.94 -3.44 51.23
N GLY A 346 35.35 -3.13 49.99
CA GLY A 346 34.86 -1.97 49.26
C GLY A 346 33.46 -2.22 48.70
N GLY A 347 33.24 -3.39 48.10
CA GLY A 347 31.93 -3.80 47.56
C GLY A 347 32.01 -5.09 46.75
N MET A 348 30.85 -5.54 46.26
CA MET A 348 30.71 -6.71 45.39
C MET A 348 29.88 -6.35 44.15
N VAL A 349 30.30 -6.86 43.00
CA VAL A 349 29.58 -6.70 41.72
C VAL A 349 29.47 -8.05 41.02
N THR A 350 28.27 -8.42 40.58
CA THR A 350 28.03 -9.62 39.78
C THR A 350 27.98 -9.23 38.31
N LEU A 351 28.82 -9.87 37.49
CA LEU A 351 28.82 -9.71 36.04
C LEU A 351 27.91 -10.75 35.37
N GLN A 352 26.97 -10.27 34.56
CA GLN A 352 26.18 -11.08 33.62
C GLN A 352 26.41 -10.60 32.19
N LEU A 353 26.66 -11.53 31.27
CA LEU A 353 26.92 -11.22 29.88
C LEU A 353 25.72 -11.57 29.00
N GLY A 354 25.53 -10.80 27.94
CA GLY A 354 24.54 -11.11 26.92
C GLY A 354 24.57 -10.15 25.76
N TYR A 355 23.50 -10.11 24.98
CA TYR A 355 23.43 -9.30 23.76
C TYR A 355 22.42 -8.16 23.89
N PRO A 356 22.69 -6.99 23.29
CA PRO A 356 21.70 -5.91 23.21
C PRO A 356 20.49 -6.36 22.39
N PRO A 357 19.30 -5.78 22.60
CA PRO A 357 18.10 -6.22 21.91
C PRO A 357 18.23 -5.98 20.40
N ALA A 358 17.87 -7.00 19.61
CA ALA A 358 17.67 -6.85 18.18
C ALA A 358 16.23 -6.39 17.89
N ARG A 359 15.92 -6.04 16.63
CA ARG A 359 14.59 -5.53 16.28
C ARG A 359 13.53 -6.62 16.50
N PRO A 360 12.51 -6.44 17.37
CA PRO A 360 11.58 -7.52 17.68
C PRO A 360 10.66 -7.85 16.49
N ILE A 361 10.28 -9.12 16.39
CA ILE A 361 9.34 -9.61 15.38
C ILE A 361 7.94 -9.41 15.92
N VAL A 362 7.13 -8.58 15.24
CA VAL A 362 5.76 -8.24 15.65
C VAL A 362 4.78 -8.71 14.58
N SER A 363 3.74 -9.43 14.98
CA SER A 363 2.67 -9.93 14.11
C SER A 363 1.31 -9.61 14.72
N CYS A 364 0.37 -9.15 13.91
CA CYS A 364 -0.98 -8.82 14.36
C CYS A 364 -2.04 -9.59 13.57
N ARG A 365 -3.15 -9.91 14.23
CA ARG A 365 -4.30 -10.64 13.68
C ARG A 365 -5.60 -10.09 14.25
N ALA A 366 -6.59 -9.90 13.38
CA ALA A 366 -7.98 -9.66 13.76
C ALA A 366 -8.83 -10.89 13.42
N ALA A 367 -9.59 -11.40 14.40
CA ALA A 367 -10.55 -12.49 14.17
C ALA A 367 -11.94 -11.98 13.76
N ASP A 368 -12.21 -10.69 14.00
CA ASP A 368 -13.46 -9.98 13.78
C ASP A 368 -13.18 -8.51 13.34
N TYR A 369 -14.21 -7.68 13.25
CA TYR A 369 -14.11 -6.26 12.84
C TYR A 369 -13.93 -5.27 13.99
N GLU A 370 -13.96 -5.73 15.24
CA GLU A 370 -13.98 -4.89 16.44
C GLU A 370 -12.68 -4.99 17.23
N ASN A 371 -11.95 -6.10 17.11
CA ASN A 371 -10.80 -6.42 17.93
C ASN A 371 -9.66 -6.97 17.09
N PHE A 372 -8.44 -6.56 17.44
CA PHE A 372 -7.24 -7.22 16.93
C PHE A 372 -6.22 -7.42 18.03
N SER A 373 -5.42 -8.47 17.87
CA SER A 373 -4.34 -8.80 18.79
C SER A 373 -3.01 -8.72 18.08
N CYS A 374 -2.00 -8.25 18.78
CA CYS A 374 -0.61 -8.24 18.32
C CYS A 374 0.22 -9.09 19.25
N THR A 375 1.11 -9.89 18.67
CA THR A 375 2.05 -10.77 19.35
C THR A 375 3.46 -10.42 18.93
N TRP A 376 4.43 -10.64 19.80
CA TRP A 376 5.83 -10.38 19.49
C TRP A 376 6.78 -11.43 20.04
N SER A 377 7.97 -11.50 19.46
CA SER A 377 9.05 -12.37 19.92
C SER A 377 10.40 -11.68 19.68
N PRO A 378 11.41 -11.98 20.51
CA PRO A 378 12.75 -11.46 20.29
C PRO A 378 13.32 -12.08 19.01
N SER A 379 14.01 -11.28 18.18
CA SER A 379 14.69 -11.79 16.98
C SER A 379 16.02 -12.49 17.30
N GLN A 380 16.56 -12.25 18.49
CA GLN A 380 17.75 -12.90 19.03
C GLN A 380 17.55 -13.13 20.53
N VAL A 381 17.99 -14.28 21.04
CA VAL A 381 18.00 -14.53 22.49
C VAL A 381 19.10 -13.68 23.13
N SER A 382 18.71 -12.70 23.94
CA SER A 382 19.64 -11.76 24.58
C SER A 382 20.43 -12.37 25.74
N GLY A 383 19.86 -13.38 26.42
CA GLY A 383 20.41 -13.94 27.66
C GLY A 383 20.23 -13.03 28.88
N LEU A 384 19.63 -11.85 28.72
CA LEU A 384 19.51 -10.82 29.75
C LEU A 384 18.04 -10.58 30.15
N PRO A 385 17.78 -10.08 31.37
CA PRO A 385 16.44 -9.71 31.80
C PRO A 385 15.85 -8.65 30.87
N THR A 386 14.77 -9.02 30.18
CA THR A 386 14.17 -8.24 29.10
C THR A 386 12.73 -7.88 29.42
N ARG A 387 12.34 -6.62 29.19
CA ARG A 387 10.95 -6.14 29.33
C ARG A 387 10.48 -5.49 28.03
N TYR A 388 9.17 -5.49 27.81
CA TYR A 388 8.56 -4.89 26.63
C TYR A 388 7.74 -3.66 27.00
N LEU A 389 7.93 -2.56 26.27
CA LEU A 389 7.11 -1.36 26.32
C LEU A 389 6.26 -1.29 25.06
N THR A 390 4.94 -1.33 25.24
CA THR A 390 3.99 -1.47 24.14
C THR A 390 2.93 -0.37 24.15
N SER A 391 2.73 0.26 23.01
CA SER A 391 1.70 1.28 22.80
C SER A 391 1.10 1.18 21.41
N TYR A 392 -0.10 1.70 21.24
CA TYR A 392 -0.75 1.83 19.96
C TYR A 392 -1.30 3.24 19.78
N ARG A 393 -1.38 3.72 18.54
CA ARG A 393 -2.10 4.95 18.23
C ARG A 393 -2.91 4.78 16.95
N LYS A 394 -4.11 5.35 16.93
CA LYS A 394 -4.87 5.51 15.71
C LYS A 394 -4.23 6.60 14.85
N LYS A 395 -3.94 6.32 13.59
CA LYS A 395 -3.48 7.35 12.64
C LYS A 395 -4.68 8.22 12.26
N THR A 396 -4.66 9.48 12.64
CA THR A 396 -5.59 10.46 12.09
C THR A 396 -5.23 10.73 10.63
N VAL A 397 -6.23 10.68 9.76
CA VAL A 397 -6.14 11.36 8.47
C VAL A 397 -6.14 12.85 8.80
N SER A 398 -5.06 13.57 8.48
CA SER A 398 -5.06 15.03 8.56
C SER A 398 -6.16 15.55 7.62
N ARG A 399 -7.34 15.79 8.18
CA ARG A 399 -8.37 16.58 7.56
C ARG A 399 -7.88 18.02 7.62
N THR A 400 -7.66 18.62 6.46
CA THR A 400 -7.49 20.07 6.33
C THR A 400 -8.79 20.73 6.77
N ASP A 401 -8.89 21.06 8.04
CA ASP A 401 -9.70 22.16 8.56
C ASP A 401 -9.24 22.42 10.01
N GLY A 402 -9.00 23.68 10.33
CA GLY A 402 -8.42 24.16 11.59
C GLY A 402 -9.33 24.00 12.82
N GLN A 403 -9.96 22.84 13.01
CA GLN A 403 -10.64 22.50 14.26
C GLN A 403 -9.66 21.84 15.23
N ARG A 404 -9.65 22.38 16.45
CA ARG A 404 -8.86 21.92 17.60
C ARG A 404 -8.84 20.39 17.69
N MET A 405 -7.63 19.86 17.83
CA MET A 405 -7.30 18.48 18.15
C MET A 405 -8.22 17.95 19.26
N SER A 406 -9.02 16.92 18.97
CA SER A 406 -9.72 16.20 20.04
C SER A 406 -8.69 15.47 20.93
N PRO A 407 -8.83 15.49 22.27
CA PRO A 407 -7.83 14.95 23.20
C PRO A 407 -7.63 13.42 23.15
N SER A 408 -8.46 12.69 22.39
CA SER A 408 -8.49 11.22 22.35
C SER A 408 -7.43 10.57 21.44
N THR A 409 -6.55 11.37 20.83
CA THR A 409 -5.55 10.88 19.86
C THR A 409 -4.18 10.63 20.48
N GLY A 410 -4.15 10.08 21.70
CA GLY A 410 -2.90 9.69 22.35
C GLY A 410 -2.28 8.43 21.73
N PRO A 411 -0.98 8.17 21.94
CA PRO A 411 -0.54 6.79 22.06
C PRO A 411 -1.17 6.19 23.32
N TRP A 412 -2.04 5.21 23.14
CA TRP A 412 -2.66 4.43 24.20
C TRP A 412 -1.73 3.28 24.60
N PRO A 413 -1.63 2.94 25.90
CA PRO A 413 -0.87 1.78 26.32
C PRO A 413 -1.53 0.51 25.76
N CYS A 414 -0.71 -0.44 25.32
CA CYS A 414 -1.16 -1.75 24.86
C CYS A 414 -0.73 -2.79 25.91
N PRO A 415 -1.47 -2.93 27.03
CA PRO A 415 -1.04 -3.79 28.13
C PRO A 415 -0.92 -5.25 27.68
N GLN A 416 0.07 -5.94 28.25
CA GLN A 416 0.29 -7.36 27.98
C GLN A 416 -0.86 -8.18 28.57
N ASP A 417 -1.49 -9.00 27.74
CA ASP A 417 -2.63 -9.84 28.12
C ASP A 417 -2.37 -11.32 27.74
N PRO A 418 -2.17 -12.22 28.73
CA PRO A 418 -2.07 -11.95 30.18
C PRO A 418 -0.78 -11.20 30.58
N PRO A 419 -0.64 -10.67 31.81
CA PRO A 419 0.56 -9.96 32.26
C PRO A 419 1.83 -10.79 32.06
N GLY A 420 2.83 -10.22 31.39
CA GLY A 420 4.07 -10.90 31.03
C GLY A 420 4.02 -11.69 29.71
N ALA A 421 2.85 -11.88 29.10
CA ALA A 421 2.75 -12.48 27.77
C ALA A 421 3.19 -11.50 26.68
N ALA A 422 3.85 -12.01 25.63
CA ALA A 422 4.23 -11.21 24.48
C ALA A 422 3.04 -10.99 23.52
N ARG A 423 1.90 -10.56 24.06
CA ARG A 423 0.62 -10.37 23.39
C ARG A 423 -0.11 -9.17 23.98
N CYS A 424 -0.76 -8.39 23.12
CA CYS A 424 -1.72 -7.34 23.51
C CYS A 424 -2.97 -7.43 22.63
N VAL A 425 -4.14 -7.12 23.19
CA VAL A 425 -5.42 -7.03 22.47
C VAL A 425 -5.89 -5.56 22.46
N VAL A 426 -6.24 -5.07 21.27
CA VAL A 426 -6.84 -3.75 21.07
C VAL A 426 -8.31 -3.95 20.77
N HIS A 427 -9.16 -3.39 21.63
CA HIS A 427 -10.62 -3.46 21.54
C HIS A 427 -11.22 -2.20 20.91
N GLY A 428 -12.40 -2.33 20.33
CA GLY A 428 -13.13 -1.20 19.73
C GLY A 428 -12.38 -0.56 18.57
N ALA A 429 -11.63 -1.36 17.83
CA ALA A 429 -10.89 -0.90 16.67
C ALA A 429 -11.85 -0.67 15.50
N GLU A 430 -11.67 0.46 14.80
CA GLU A 430 -12.47 0.79 13.64
C GLU A 430 -11.88 0.11 12.40
N PHE A 431 -12.72 -0.63 11.67
CA PHE A 431 -12.30 -1.43 10.52
C PHE A 431 -11.53 -0.66 9.44
N TRP A 432 -11.98 0.57 9.14
CA TRP A 432 -11.39 1.43 8.11
C TRP A 432 -10.20 2.25 8.62
N SER A 433 -9.88 2.16 9.91
CA SER A 433 -8.80 2.94 10.53
C SER A 433 -7.45 2.24 10.44
N GLN A 434 -6.38 3.04 10.47
CA GLN A 434 -5.01 2.56 10.56
C GLN A 434 -4.48 2.76 11.97
N TYR A 435 -3.81 1.74 12.49
CA TYR A 435 -3.19 1.74 13.81
C TYR A 435 -1.68 1.61 13.65
N ARG A 436 -0.93 2.38 14.43
CA ARG A 436 0.52 2.20 14.56
C ARG A 436 0.79 1.56 15.91
N ILE A 437 1.31 0.34 15.87
CA ILE A 437 1.75 -0.43 17.03
C ILE A 437 3.23 -0.17 17.25
N ASN A 438 3.61 0.13 18.48
CA ASN A 438 4.97 0.31 18.91
C ASN A 438 5.30 -0.78 19.93
N VAL A 439 6.25 -1.64 19.59
CA VAL A 439 6.81 -2.65 20.50
C VAL A 439 8.29 -2.33 20.69
N THR A 440 8.66 -2.00 21.92
CA THR A 440 10.02 -1.67 22.28
C THR A 440 10.54 -2.71 23.26
N GLU A 441 11.57 -3.44 22.85
CA GLU A 441 12.30 -4.40 23.66
C GLU A 441 13.42 -3.67 24.41
N VAL A 442 13.49 -3.84 25.72
CA VAL A 442 14.47 -3.17 26.57
C VAL A 442 15.18 -4.17 27.46
N ASN A 443 16.51 -4.12 27.45
CA ASN A 443 17.36 -4.86 28.35
C ASN A 443 18.49 -3.92 28.88
N PRO A 444 19.37 -4.39 29.79
CA PRO A 444 20.42 -3.55 30.36
C PRO A 444 21.42 -2.95 29.36
N LEU A 445 21.62 -3.60 28.21
CA LEU A 445 22.60 -3.20 27.19
C LEU A 445 22.00 -2.27 26.12
N GLY A 446 20.67 -2.06 26.12
CA GLY A 446 20.06 -1.11 25.20
C GLY A 446 18.56 -1.31 24.98
N VAL A 447 18.09 -0.63 23.94
CA VAL A 447 16.67 -0.57 23.54
C VAL A 447 16.59 -0.84 22.04
N SER A 448 15.60 -1.62 21.61
CA SER A 448 15.28 -1.78 20.20
C SER A 448 13.78 -1.73 19.96
N THR A 449 13.36 -1.00 18.93
CA THR A 449 11.95 -0.69 18.68
C THR A 449 11.49 -1.18 17.30
N ARG A 450 10.32 -1.82 17.25
CA ARG A 450 9.57 -2.10 16.03
C ARG A 450 8.28 -1.27 16.02
N LEU A 451 8.18 -0.39 15.01
CA LEU A 451 6.93 0.24 14.63
C LEU A 451 6.27 -0.60 13.54
N LEU A 452 5.02 -0.99 13.77
CA LEU A 452 4.21 -1.74 12.81
C LEU A 452 2.91 -1.00 12.53
N ASP A 453 2.72 -0.61 11.28
CA ASP A 453 1.45 -0.04 10.82
C ASP A 453 0.52 -1.18 10.40
N VAL A 454 -0.66 -1.24 11.01
CA VAL A 454 -1.69 -2.26 10.73
C VAL A 454 -3.01 -1.59 10.38
N SER A 455 -3.69 -2.14 9.38
CA SER A 455 -5.11 -1.89 9.14
C SER A 455 -5.88 -3.17 9.40
N LEU A 456 -7.06 -3.09 10.03
CA LEU A 456 -7.89 -4.27 10.30
C LEU A 456 -8.14 -5.08 9.02
N GLN A 457 -8.41 -4.39 7.91
CA GLN A 457 -8.56 -4.98 6.57
C GLN A 457 -7.41 -5.91 6.16
N SER A 458 -6.17 -5.62 6.55
CA SER A 458 -4.99 -6.41 6.14
C SER A 458 -4.69 -7.57 7.09
N ILE A 459 -5.04 -7.42 8.37
CA ILE A 459 -4.76 -8.40 9.42
C ILE A 459 -5.98 -9.28 9.74
N LEU A 460 -7.12 -9.03 9.09
CA LEU A 460 -8.33 -9.82 9.22
C LEU A 460 -8.06 -11.24 8.76
N ARG A 461 -8.33 -12.19 9.63
CA ARG A 461 -8.28 -13.61 9.35
C ARG A 461 -9.32 -14.25 10.25
N PRO A 462 -10.51 -14.58 9.71
CA PRO A 462 -11.55 -15.24 10.49
C PRO A 462 -11.04 -16.53 11.14
N ASP A 463 -11.68 -16.97 12.20
CA ASP A 463 -11.51 -18.34 12.68
C ASP A 463 -12.14 -19.34 11.67
N PRO A 464 -11.73 -20.62 11.67
CA PRO A 464 -12.33 -21.63 10.78
C PRO A 464 -13.84 -21.78 11.04
N PRO A 465 -14.66 -22.07 10.00
CA PRO A 465 -16.07 -22.39 10.19
C PRO A 465 -16.27 -23.58 11.14
N GLN A 466 -17.41 -23.59 11.82
CA GLN A 466 -17.71 -24.55 12.88
C GLN A 466 -18.85 -25.47 12.48
N GLY A 467 -18.90 -26.66 13.09
CA GLY A 467 -20.01 -27.60 12.89
C GLY A 467 -20.16 -28.12 11.46
N LEU A 468 -19.04 -28.35 10.74
CA LEU A 468 -19.09 -28.95 9.41
C LEU A 468 -19.71 -30.36 9.50
N GLN A 469 -20.83 -30.56 8.82
CA GLN A 469 -21.54 -31.83 8.67
C GLN A 469 -21.55 -32.24 7.20
N VAL A 470 -21.45 -33.55 6.94
CA VAL A 470 -21.44 -34.11 5.58
C VAL A 470 -22.40 -35.30 5.55
N GLU A 471 -23.47 -35.16 4.77
CA GLU A 471 -24.55 -36.14 4.71
C GLU A 471 -24.73 -36.67 3.28
N SER A 472 -25.15 -37.92 3.16
CA SER A 472 -25.52 -38.51 1.87
C SER A 472 -26.83 -37.92 1.37
N VAL A 473 -26.94 -37.60 0.08
CA VAL A 473 -28.23 -37.23 -0.50
C VAL A 473 -28.98 -38.51 -0.93
N PRO A 474 -30.15 -38.82 -0.34
CA PRO A 474 -30.88 -40.05 -0.68
C PRO A 474 -31.26 -40.12 -2.17
N GLY A 475 -31.05 -41.28 -2.80
CA GLY A 475 -31.37 -41.50 -4.21
C GLY A 475 -30.35 -40.95 -5.22
N TYR A 476 -29.28 -40.30 -4.76
CA TYR A 476 -28.24 -39.73 -5.62
C TYR A 476 -26.85 -40.27 -5.24
N PRO A 477 -26.36 -41.32 -5.93
CA PRO A 477 -25.16 -42.05 -5.51
C PRO A 477 -23.84 -41.29 -5.70
N ARG A 478 -23.87 -40.09 -6.28
CA ARG A 478 -22.71 -39.22 -6.46
C ARG A 478 -22.84 -37.88 -5.75
N ARG A 479 -23.76 -37.78 -4.78
CA ARG A 479 -24.05 -36.51 -4.08
C ARG A 479 -23.80 -36.57 -2.58
N LEU A 480 -23.12 -35.55 -2.08
CA LEU A 480 -22.94 -35.27 -0.66
C LEU A 480 -23.40 -33.83 -0.38
N ARG A 481 -24.17 -33.64 0.68
CA ARG A 481 -24.54 -32.32 1.19
C ARG A 481 -23.60 -31.98 2.34
N ALA A 482 -22.86 -30.89 2.21
CA ALA A 482 -22.04 -30.35 3.29
C ALA A 482 -22.69 -29.08 3.83
N SER A 483 -22.77 -28.93 5.16
CA SER A 483 -23.31 -27.74 5.83
C SER A 483 -22.42 -27.32 7.00
N TRP A 484 -22.35 -26.02 7.29
CA TRP A 484 -21.52 -25.47 8.38
C TRP A 484 -22.11 -24.18 8.94
N MET A 485 -21.50 -23.68 10.02
CA MET A 485 -21.86 -22.43 10.68
C MET A 485 -20.71 -21.44 10.67
N TYR A 486 -21.04 -20.16 10.83
CA TYR A 486 -20.07 -19.10 11.07
C TYR A 486 -19.24 -19.41 12.34
N PRO A 487 -17.97 -18.98 12.39
CA PRO A 487 -17.17 -19.08 13.61
C PRO A 487 -17.81 -18.28 14.75
N ALA A 488 -17.74 -18.80 15.98
CA ALA A 488 -18.30 -18.11 17.16
C ALA A 488 -17.66 -16.74 17.42
N SER A 489 -16.42 -16.52 16.97
CA SER A 489 -15.73 -15.23 17.03
C SER A 489 -16.29 -14.19 16.07
N TRP A 490 -17.06 -14.60 15.06
CA TRP A 490 -17.54 -13.70 14.02
C TRP A 490 -18.84 -13.01 14.43
N PRO A 491 -18.93 -11.67 14.33
CA PRO A 491 -20.13 -10.94 14.74
C PRO A 491 -21.33 -11.30 13.86
N ARG A 492 -22.48 -11.60 14.47
CA ARG A 492 -23.75 -11.86 13.78
C ARG A 492 -24.41 -10.54 13.38
N GLN A 493 -23.83 -9.85 12.40
CA GLN A 493 -24.42 -8.63 11.82
C GLN A 493 -24.65 -8.85 10.31
N PRO A 494 -25.80 -8.42 9.76
CA PRO A 494 -26.16 -8.71 8.36
C PRO A 494 -25.23 -8.07 7.33
N HIS A 495 -24.41 -7.11 7.73
CA HIS A 495 -23.50 -6.37 6.84
C HIS A 495 -22.09 -6.97 6.72
N PHE A 496 -21.74 -7.98 7.53
CA PHE A 496 -20.40 -8.57 7.58
C PHE A 496 -20.45 -10.07 7.25
N LEU A 497 -20.70 -10.37 5.97
CA LEU A 497 -20.78 -11.74 5.48
C LEU A 497 -19.40 -12.35 5.26
N LEU A 498 -19.31 -13.67 5.45
CA LEU A 498 -18.17 -14.49 5.04
C LEU A 498 -18.49 -15.17 3.72
N LYS A 499 -17.47 -15.29 2.87
CA LYS A 499 -17.47 -16.25 1.76
C LYS A 499 -16.66 -17.48 2.14
N PHE A 500 -16.97 -18.60 1.49
CA PHE A 500 -16.41 -19.89 1.85
C PHE A 500 -15.74 -20.55 0.66
N ARG A 501 -14.77 -21.39 0.96
CA ARG A 501 -14.23 -22.37 0.02
C ARG A 501 -14.25 -23.73 0.70
N LEU A 502 -14.68 -24.73 -0.05
CA LEU A 502 -14.80 -26.10 0.41
C LEU A 502 -13.87 -26.99 -0.40
N GLN A 503 -13.17 -27.88 0.29
CA GLN A 503 -12.35 -28.91 -0.32
C GLN A 503 -12.88 -30.28 0.04
N TYR A 504 -12.91 -31.16 -0.95
CA TYR A 504 -13.30 -32.56 -0.76
C TYR A 504 -12.40 -33.49 -1.57
N ARG A 505 -12.26 -34.73 -1.09
CA ARG A 505 -11.56 -35.80 -1.80
C ARG A 505 -12.03 -37.16 -1.30
N PRO A 506 -11.96 -38.22 -2.13
CA PRO A 506 -11.98 -39.58 -1.61
C PRO A 506 -10.83 -39.76 -0.61
N VAL A 507 -11.09 -40.44 0.51
CA VAL A 507 -10.11 -40.58 1.61
C VAL A 507 -8.77 -41.16 1.15
N GLN A 508 -8.80 -42.04 0.15
CA GLN A 508 -7.61 -42.72 -0.39
C GLN A 508 -6.91 -41.93 -1.51
N HIS A 509 -7.46 -40.77 -1.92
CA HIS A 509 -6.91 -39.96 -2.99
C HIS A 509 -6.04 -38.82 -2.45
N PRO A 510 -4.87 -38.53 -3.04
CA PRO A 510 -3.98 -37.48 -2.54
C PRO A 510 -4.46 -36.06 -2.89
N ALA A 511 -5.15 -35.86 -4.02
CA ALA A 511 -5.55 -34.53 -4.49
C ALA A 511 -6.94 -34.11 -3.97
N TRP A 512 -7.08 -32.81 -3.67
CA TRP A 512 -8.32 -32.17 -3.26
C TRP A 512 -9.02 -31.50 -4.44
N SER A 513 -10.33 -31.73 -4.58
CA SER A 513 -11.23 -30.89 -5.37
C SER A 513 -11.63 -29.67 -4.54
N THR A 514 -11.82 -28.50 -5.19
CA THR A 514 -12.19 -27.25 -4.51
C THR A 514 -13.42 -26.63 -5.17
N VAL A 515 -14.35 -26.15 -4.35
CA VAL A 515 -15.53 -25.38 -4.76
C VAL A 515 -15.67 -24.14 -3.88
N GLU A 516 -16.33 -23.10 -4.39
CA GLU A 516 -16.60 -21.85 -3.67
C GLU A 516 -18.12 -21.67 -3.47
N PRO A 517 -18.66 -22.11 -2.32
CA PRO A 517 -20.10 -22.04 -2.04
C PRO A 517 -20.59 -20.61 -1.87
N THR A 518 -21.83 -20.36 -2.28
CA THR A 518 -22.49 -19.05 -2.11
C THR A 518 -23.14 -18.87 -0.74
N GLY A 519 -23.23 -19.93 0.07
CA GLY A 519 -23.92 -19.93 1.36
C GLY A 519 -23.24 -20.81 2.42
N LEU A 520 -24.03 -21.25 3.39
CA LEU A 520 -23.59 -22.12 4.50
C LEU A 520 -23.76 -23.62 4.21
N GLU A 521 -24.17 -23.94 2.99
CA GLU A 521 -24.32 -25.31 2.52
C GLU A 521 -23.86 -25.42 1.07
N GLU A 522 -23.39 -26.61 0.70
CA GLU A 522 -22.97 -26.95 -0.66
C GLU A 522 -23.33 -28.40 -0.96
N VAL A 523 -23.75 -28.68 -2.20
CA VAL A 523 -24.02 -30.04 -2.67
C VAL A 523 -22.94 -30.45 -3.65
N ILE A 524 -22.02 -31.29 -3.20
CA ILE A 524 -21.01 -31.92 -4.06
C ILE A 524 -21.73 -32.87 -5.01
N THR A 525 -21.55 -32.71 -6.33
CA THR A 525 -22.31 -33.45 -7.36
C THR A 525 -21.54 -34.55 -8.08
N ASP A 526 -20.22 -34.58 -7.89
CA ASP A 526 -19.26 -35.46 -8.54
C ASP A 526 -18.54 -36.38 -7.52
N ALA A 527 -19.13 -36.59 -6.33
CA ALA A 527 -18.57 -37.51 -5.34
C ALA A 527 -18.53 -38.95 -5.90
N VAL A 528 -17.47 -39.69 -5.56
CA VAL A 528 -17.31 -41.08 -6.02
C VAL A 528 -18.27 -41.99 -5.26
N ALA A 529 -19.14 -42.69 -5.99
CA ALA A 529 -20.17 -43.54 -5.40
C ALA A 529 -19.59 -44.60 -4.47
N GLY A 530 -20.17 -44.72 -3.26
CA GLY A 530 -19.79 -45.75 -2.28
C GLY A 530 -18.44 -45.55 -1.57
N LEU A 531 -17.66 -44.50 -1.90
CA LEU A 531 -16.40 -44.22 -1.22
C LEU A 531 -16.57 -43.10 -0.17
N PRO A 532 -15.92 -43.22 1.01
CA PRO A 532 -15.90 -42.14 1.99
C PRO A 532 -15.08 -40.95 1.44
N HIS A 533 -15.61 -39.75 1.63
CA HIS A 533 -14.97 -38.49 1.26
C HIS A 533 -14.64 -37.70 2.52
N ALA A 534 -13.43 -37.17 2.58
CA ALA A 534 -13.02 -36.17 3.55
C ALA A 534 -13.38 -34.78 2.99
N VAL A 535 -13.98 -33.93 3.82
CA VAL A 535 -14.41 -32.58 3.48
C VAL A 535 -13.89 -31.59 4.51
N ARG A 536 -13.45 -30.42 4.07
CA ARG A 536 -13.04 -29.31 4.93
C ARG A 536 -13.45 -27.98 4.33
N VAL A 537 -13.75 -27.01 5.17
CA VAL A 537 -14.20 -25.67 4.75
C VAL A 537 -13.33 -24.58 5.37
N SER A 538 -13.14 -23.48 4.64
CA SER A 538 -12.41 -22.30 5.08
C SER A 538 -13.22 -21.05 4.73
N ALA A 539 -13.03 -19.98 5.50
CA ALA A 539 -13.78 -18.74 5.36
C ALA A 539 -12.85 -17.55 5.14
N ARG A 540 -13.37 -16.54 4.45
CA ARG A 540 -12.77 -15.22 4.28
C ARG A 540 -13.88 -14.17 4.29
N ASP A 541 -13.54 -12.94 4.63
CA ASP A 541 -14.45 -11.81 4.42
C ASP A 541 -14.96 -11.76 2.97
N PHE A 542 -16.24 -11.43 2.82
CA PHE A 542 -16.93 -11.35 1.53
C PHE A 542 -16.33 -10.27 0.61
N LEU A 543 -15.84 -9.16 1.18
CA LEU A 543 -15.18 -8.07 0.43
C LEU A 543 -13.70 -8.36 0.12
N ASP A 544 -13.24 -9.60 0.30
CA ASP A 544 -11.85 -10.01 0.11
C ASP A 544 -10.84 -9.30 1.02
N ALA A 545 -11.29 -8.69 2.13
CA ALA A 545 -10.40 -8.20 3.16
C ALA A 545 -9.68 -9.38 3.84
N GLY A 546 -8.42 -9.16 4.20
CA GLY A 546 -7.65 -10.13 4.97
C GLY A 546 -7.28 -11.38 4.21
N ILE A 547 -7.10 -12.49 4.92
CA ILE A 547 -6.72 -13.79 4.36
C ILE A 547 -7.67 -14.90 4.78
N TRP A 548 -7.64 -16.01 4.04
CA TRP A 548 -8.39 -17.21 4.38
C TRP A 548 -8.07 -17.73 5.79
N SER A 549 -9.10 -18.17 6.50
CA SER A 549 -8.96 -18.87 7.77
C SER A 549 -8.19 -20.18 7.59
N ALA A 550 -7.77 -20.79 8.70
CA ALA A 550 -7.38 -22.19 8.67
C ALA A 550 -8.54 -23.06 8.14
N TRP A 551 -8.25 -24.26 7.68
CA TRP A 551 -9.31 -25.22 7.37
C TRP A 551 -10.03 -25.64 8.66
N SER A 552 -11.32 -25.89 8.56
CA SER A 552 -12.08 -26.58 9.61
C SER A 552 -11.48 -27.97 9.86
N PRO A 553 -11.76 -28.59 11.02
CA PRO A 553 -11.59 -30.03 11.17
C PRO A 553 -12.26 -30.78 10.02
N GLU A 554 -11.64 -31.88 9.59
CA GLU A 554 -12.17 -32.70 8.49
C GLU A 554 -13.44 -33.43 8.94
N ALA A 555 -14.49 -33.32 8.14
CA ALA A 555 -15.72 -34.08 8.28
C ALA A 555 -15.81 -35.14 7.17
N TRP A 556 -16.53 -36.23 7.44
CA TRP A 556 -16.51 -37.41 6.59
C TRP A 556 -17.94 -37.77 6.19
N GLY A 557 -18.14 -38.12 4.92
CA GLY A 557 -19.42 -38.59 4.41
C GLY A 557 -19.26 -39.61 3.29
N THR A 558 -20.20 -40.54 3.16
CA THR A 558 -20.21 -41.55 2.10
C THR A 558 -21.48 -41.38 1.27
N PRO A 559 -21.39 -41.24 -0.07
CA PRO A 559 -22.58 -41.12 -0.91
C PRO A 559 -23.50 -42.33 -0.80
N SER A 560 -24.81 -42.11 -0.98
CA SER A 560 -25.81 -43.17 -0.83
C SER A 560 -25.61 -44.28 -1.87
N THR A 561 -25.75 -45.54 -1.45
CA THR A 561 -25.62 -46.72 -2.35
C THR A 561 -26.97 -47.43 -2.60
N GLY A 562 -28.06 -46.96 -1.98
CA GLY A 562 -29.39 -47.56 -2.09
C GLY A 562 -30.32 -46.89 -3.12
N PRO A 563 -31.31 -47.62 -3.69
CA PRO A 563 -32.36 -47.02 -4.50
C PRO A 563 -33.29 -46.13 -3.65
N LEU A 564 -34.00 -45.18 -4.29
CA LEU A 564 -35.00 -44.33 -3.62
C LEU A 564 -35.97 -45.17 -2.78
N PRO A 565 -36.39 -44.70 -1.58
CA PRO A 565 -37.46 -45.35 -0.85
C PRO A 565 -38.71 -45.43 -1.73
N LYS A 566 -39.22 -46.65 -1.98
CA LYS A 566 -40.48 -46.86 -2.70
C LYS A 566 -41.63 -46.26 -1.87
N GLU A 567 -42.50 -45.52 -2.56
CA GLU A 567 -43.77 -45.01 -2.05
C GLU A 567 -44.55 -46.11 -1.32
N ILE A 568 -45.11 -45.76 -0.15
CA ILE A 568 -46.04 -46.62 0.58
C ILE A 568 -47.42 -46.50 -0.10
N PRO A 569 -48.10 -47.62 -0.45
CA PRO A 569 -49.37 -47.58 -1.15
C PRO A 569 -50.53 -47.20 -0.23
N ALA A 570 -51.47 -46.44 -0.79
CA ALA A 570 -52.75 -46.12 -0.17
C ALA A 570 -53.65 -47.36 -0.06
N GLY A 571 -54.30 -47.52 1.10
CA GLY A 571 -55.56 -48.28 1.20
C GLY A 571 -55.75 -49.11 2.46
N SER A 572 -56.36 -48.51 3.50
CA SER A 572 -57.42 -49.15 4.29
C SER A 572 -58.03 -48.13 5.28
N GLN A 573 -59.17 -47.53 4.91
CA GLN A 573 -60.13 -47.03 5.90
C GLN A 573 -61.10 -48.17 6.26
N PRO A 574 -61.68 -48.14 7.47
CA PRO A 574 -63.13 -48.02 7.51
C PRO A 574 -63.72 -47.14 8.64
N HIS A 575 -64.78 -46.40 8.27
CA HIS A 575 -66.02 -46.12 9.03
C HIS A 575 -65.92 -45.21 10.30
N THR A 576 -66.79 -44.22 10.59
CA THR A 576 -68.16 -43.85 10.13
C THR A 576 -68.55 -42.45 10.65
N GLN A 577 -69.19 -41.62 9.78
CA GLN A 577 -70.34 -40.68 9.99
C GLN A 577 -70.34 -39.55 11.06
N PRO A 578 -71.29 -38.58 10.99
CA PRO A 578 -71.76 -37.70 9.89
C PRO A 578 -71.71 -36.20 10.35
N ASP A 579 -71.72 -35.16 9.54
CA ASP A 579 -72.84 -34.48 8.86
C ASP A 579 -72.30 -33.13 8.33
N GLU A 580 -72.93 -32.60 7.27
CA GLU A 580 -72.70 -31.28 6.64
C GLU A 580 -72.84 -30.13 7.68
N ASP A 581 -72.03 -29.07 7.66
CA ASP A 581 -72.34 -27.90 6.84
C ASP A 581 -71.21 -26.83 6.80
N THR A 582 -71.19 -26.09 5.70
CA THR A 582 -70.52 -24.80 5.42
C THR A 582 -69.00 -24.76 5.15
N GLN A 583 -68.72 -24.44 3.87
CA GLN A 583 -67.44 -24.31 3.19
C GLN A 583 -66.70 -23.01 3.54
N VAL A 584 -65.48 -23.12 4.05
CA VAL A 584 -64.46 -22.05 4.14
C VAL A 584 -63.18 -22.60 3.51
N ASP A 585 -62.84 -22.11 2.31
CA ASP A 585 -61.62 -22.45 1.58
C ASP A 585 -60.55 -21.38 1.83
N SER A 586 -59.38 -21.79 2.32
CA SER A 586 -58.13 -21.02 2.22
C SER A 586 -57.27 -21.63 1.12
N PRO A 587 -56.94 -20.89 0.05
CA PRO A 587 -56.08 -21.37 -1.01
C PRO A 587 -54.61 -21.06 -0.75
N ALA A 588 -53.75 -21.97 -1.17
CA ALA A 588 -52.34 -21.69 -1.40
C ALA A 588 -52.17 -20.73 -2.60
N PRO A 589 -51.10 -19.90 -2.64
CA PRO A 589 -50.73 -19.23 -3.89
C PRO A 589 -49.37 -19.70 -4.45
N PRO A 590 -49.22 -19.73 -5.80
CA PRO A 590 -47.97 -20.04 -6.51
C PRO A 590 -47.22 -18.79 -7.02
N ARG A 591 -46.02 -19.05 -7.58
CA ARG A 591 -45.05 -18.13 -8.26
C ARG A 591 -45.66 -17.06 -9.19
N PRO A 592 -44.94 -15.92 -9.37
CA PRO A 592 -44.83 -15.34 -10.71
C PRO A 592 -43.47 -14.71 -11.11
N SER A 593 -43.39 -14.45 -12.41
CA SER A 593 -42.31 -13.98 -13.29
C SER A 593 -42.33 -12.47 -13.59
N LEU A 594 -41.16 -11.95 -14.02
CA LEU A 594 -40.80 -10.77 -14.86
C LEU A 594 -41.79 -9.58 -15.06
N LEU A 595 -41.34 -8.42 -14.54
CA LEU A 595 -41.53 -6.99 -14.96
C LEU A 595 -42.96 -6.36 -14.94
N PRO A 596 -43.11 -5.00 -14.89
CA PRO A 596 -43.77 -4.31 -13.79
C PRO A 596 -44.93 -3.39 -14.23
N ASP A 597 -46.01 -3.31 -13.44
CA ASP A 597 -46.97 -2.22 -13.59
C ASP A 597 -47.37 -1.62 -12.22
N LEU A 598 -46.81 -0.42 -12.02
CA LEU A 598 -47.38 0.85 -11.53
C LEU A 598 -48.60 0.86 -10.57
N LEU A 599 -48.41 1.66 -9.49
CA LEU A 599 -49.35 2.47 -8.67
C LEU A 599 -49.88 1.87 -7.33
N PRO A 600 -50.23 2.71 -6.32
CA PRO A 600 -49.30 3.43 -5.44
C PRO A 600 -49.60 3.12 -3.95
N LEU A 601 -48.56 2.91 -3.12
CA LEU A 601 -48.74 2.82 -1.66
C LEU A 601 -48.38 4.15 -1.00
N ASP A 602 -49.43 4.89 -0.66
CA ASP A 602 -49.42 6.00 0.28
C ASP A 602 -49.37 5.46 1.71
N ASN A 603 -48.31 5.81 2.43
CA ASN A 603 -48.27 5.83 3.89
C ASN A 603 -47.12 6.76 4.29
N ARG A 604 -47.42 8.07 4.34
CA ARG A 604 -46.51 9.09 4.86
C ARG A 604 -46.63 9.15 6.38
N ASP A 605 -45.53 8.87 7.05
CA ASP A 605 -45.38 8.95 8.50
C ASP A 605 -45.35 10.45 8.92
N PRO A 606 -46.25 10.92 9.82
CA PRO A 606 -46.32 12.32 10.23
C PRO A 606 -45.03 12.84 10.90
N LEU A 607 -44.17 11.95 11.40
CA LEU A 607 -42.88 12.31 11.99
C LEU A 607 -41.84 12.72 10.93
N GLU A 608 -41.88 12.10 9.74
CA GLU A 608 -40.98 12.45 8.64
C GLU A 608 -41.37 13.78 7.99
N GLN A 609 -42.66 14.12 7.90
CA GLN A 609 -43.08 15.43 7.41
C GLN A 609 -42.61 16.57 8.31
N VAL A 610 -42.62 16.39 9.63
CA VAL A 610 -42.12 17.40 10.58
C VAL A 610 -40.59 17.54 10.47
N ALA A 611 -39.86 16.43 10.27
CA ALA A 611 -38.42 16.45 10.08
C ALA A 611 -38.01 17.12 8.75
N VAL A 612 -38.75 16.86 7.66
CA VAL A 612 -38.50 17.46 6.34
C VAL A 612 -38.86 18.95 6.32
N LEU A 613 -39.95 19.35 6.97
CA LEU A 613 -40.32 20.77 7.09
C LEU A 613 -39.34 21.55 7.97
N ALA A 614 -38.87 20.94 9.06
CA ALA A 614 -37.84 21.54 9.92
C ALA A 614 -36.50 21.70 9.18
N SER A 615 -36.09 20.69 8.41
CA SER A 615 -34.85 20.75 7.64
C SER A 615 -34.93 21.73 6.47
N LEU A 616 -36.04 21.80 5.74
CA LEU A 616 -36.28 22.83 4.71
C LEU A 616 -36.29 24.25 5.32
N GLY A 617 -36.87 24.43 6.51
CA GLY A 617 -36.82 25.70 7.24
C GLY A 617 -35.39 26.11 7.60
N ILE A 618 -34.56 25.18 8.07
CA ILE A 618 -33.15 25.43 8.40
C ILE A 618 -32.34 25.77 7.15
N PHE A 619 -32.52 25.04 6.05
CA PHE A 619 -31.82 25.34 4.79
C PHE A 619 -32.25 26.68 4.19
N SER A 620 -33.54 27.03 4.25
CA SER A 620 -34.03 28.34 3.82
C SER A 620 -33.47 29.47 4.69
N PHE A 621 -33.37 29.27 6.00
CA PHE A 621 -32.81 30.28 6.91
C PHE A 621 -31.30 30.47 6.71
N LEU A 622 -30.55 29.38 6.50
CA LEU A 622 -29.12 29.44 6.19
C LEU A 622 -28.86 30.08 4.82
N GLY A 623 -29.70 29.80 3.82
CA GLY A 623 -29.64 30.43 2.51
C GLY A 623 -29.91 31.94 2.57
N LEU A 624 -30.93 32.36 3.32
CA LEU A 624 -31.23 33.79 3.54
C LEU A 624 -30.12 34.50 4.33
N ALA A 625 -29.54 33.85 5.35
CA ALA A 625 -28.43 34.40 6.12
C ALA A 625 -27.16 34.54 5.25
N ALA A 626 -26.84 33.55 4.42
CA ALA A 626 -25.72 33.61 3.48
C ALA A 626 -25.96 34.67 2.39
N GLY A 627 -27.18 34.79 1.89
CA GLY A 627 -27.58 35.83 0.93
C GLY A 627 -27.48 37.24 1.52
N ALA A 628 -27.93 37.42 2.77
CA ALA A 628 -27.81 38.70 3.48
C ALA A 628 -26.36 39.07 3.78
N LEU A 629 -25.51 38.09 4.12
CA LEU A 629 -24.07 38.29 4.29
C LEU A 629 -23.38 38.66 2.98
N ALA A 630 -23.72 38.00 1.88
CA ALA A 630 -23.20 38.31 0.55
C ALA A 630 -23.66 39.70 0.07
N LEU A 631 -24.93 40.06 0.30
CA LEU A 631 -25.47 41.38 -0.03
C LEU A 631 -24.84 42.48 0.85
N GLY A 632 -24.61 42.20 2.13
CA GLY A 632 -23.91 43.10 3.04
C GLY A 632 -22.44 43.31 2.64
N LEU A 633 -21.75 42.26 2.18
CA LEU A 633 -20.41 42.39 1.62
C LEU A 633 -20.42 43.18 0.30
N TRP A 634 -21.40 42.94 -0.56
CA TRP A 634 -21.53 43.64 -1.84
C TRP A 634 -21.85 45.13 -1.68
N LEU A 635 -22.73 45.47 -0.73
CA LEU A 635 -23.04 46.87 -0.39
C LEU A 635 -21.86 47.60 0.28
N ARG A 636 -21.00 46.88 1.03
CA ARG A 636 -19.75 47.45 1.59
C ARG A 636 -18.62 47.59 0.57
N LEU A 637 -18.65 46.81 -0.52
CA LEU A 637 -17.63 46.82 -1.57
C LEU A 637 -18.03 47.68 -2.78
N ARG A 638 -19.18 48.38 -2.71
CA ARG A 638 -19.57 49.36 -3.72
C ARG A 638 -18.69 50.62 -3.59
N PRO A 639 -17.93 51.01 -4.62
CA PRO A 639 -17.24 52.30 -4.63
C PRO A 639 -18.27 53.43 -4.67
N ASP A 640 -18.06 54.47 -3.87
CA ASP A 640 -18.79 55.74 -3.97
C ASP A 640 -18.53 56.33 -5.37
N GLU A 641 -19.55 56.32 -6.22
CA GLU A 641 -19.56 57.08 -7.46
C GLU A 641 -20.02 58.51 -7.12
N LYS A 642 -19.05 59.36 -6.79
CA LYS A 642 -19.23 60.81 -6.78
C LYS A 642 -18.14 61.49 -7.59
N ASP A 643 -18.61 62.42 -8.41
CA ASP A 643 -17.90 63.49 -9.11
C ASP A 643 -17.21 63.10 -10.43
N GLY A 644 -17.99 63.16 -11.51
CA GLY A 644 -17.46 63.50 -12.83
C GLY A 644 -17.36 65.04 -13.01
N PRO A 645 -16.50 65.53 -13.90
CA PRO A 645 -16.67 66.86 -14.48
C PRO A 645 -16.96 66.79 -15.99
N GLN A 646 -18.13 67.32 -16.32
CA GLN A 646 -18.48 68.16 -17.47
C GLN A 646 -17.71 67.97 -18.80
N LYS A 647 -18.45 67.56 -19.83
CA LYS A 647 -18.25 68.05 -21.21
C LYS A 647 -19.31 69.12 -21.54
N PRO A 648 -18.95 70.18 -22.27
CA PRO A 648 -19.84 71.29 -22.56
C PRO A 648 -20.72 70.97 -23.77
N GLY A 649 -21.93 71.53 -23.79
CA GLY A 649 -22.80 71.54 -24.94
C GLY A 649 -22.73 72.87 -25.71
N PHE A 650 -23.17 72.78 -26.96
CA PHE A 650 -23.62 73.83 -27.88
C PHE A 650 -22.60 74.49 -28.85
N LEU A 651 -22.90 74.21 -30.13
CA LEU A 651 -22.82 75.06 -31.35
C LEU A 651 -21.52 75.11 -32.16
N ALA A 652 -21.63 74.63 -33.41
CA ALA A 652 -20.81 75.00 -34.56
C ALA A 652 -20.97 76.50 -34.89
N PRO A 653 -20.00 77.15 -35.58
CA PRO A 653 -20.01 77.13 -37.06
C PRO A 653 -18.63 77.19 -37.79
N MET A 654 -18.65 76.77 -39.05
CA MET A 654 -17.86 77.22 -40.25
C MET A 654 -16.31 77.29 -40.24
N ILE A 655 -15.68 76.46 -41.11
CA ILE A 655 -14.80 76.74 -42.31
C ILE A 655 -13.84 77.97 -42.22
N PRO A 656 -12.54 77.95 -42.66
CA PRO A 656 -11.98 77.26 -43.83
C PRO A 656 -10.57 76.62 -43.75
N VAL A 657 -10.32 75.85 -44.81
CA VAL A 657 -9.06 75.40 -45.43
C VAL A 657 -8.01 76.51 -45.57
N ASP A 658 -6.74 76.21 -45.24
CA ASP A 658 -5.61 76.59 -46.11
C ASP A 658 -4.29 75.87 -45.79
N LYS A 659 -3.75 75.25 -46.86
CA LYS A 659 -2.34 75.14 -47.31
C LYS A 659 -1.36 74.16 -46.64
N LEU A 660 -1.13 73.04 -47.35
CA LEU A 660 0.20 72.43 -47.54
C LEU A 660 1.05 73.27 -48.51
N PRO A 661 2.38 73.24 -48.37
CA PRO A 661 3.24 72.46 -49.30
C PRO A 661 4.37 71.76 -48.52
N GLY A 662 5.09 70.75 -49.00
CA GLY A 662 5.19 70.07 -50.27
C GLY A 662 6.14 68.87 -50.07
N ALA A 663 5.95 67.86 -50.92
CA ALA A 663 6.83 66.71 -51.13
C ALA A 663 8.11 67.15 -51.92
N PRO A 664 9.02 66.29 -52.49
CA PRO A 664 8.85 64.84 -52.69
C PRO A 664 10.14 63.96 -52.80
N ASN A 665 9.86 62.66 -53.05
CA ASN A 665 10.59 61.68 -53.89
C ASN A 665 11.81 60.96 -53.28
N LEU A 666 11.95 59.63 -53.37
CA LEU A 666 11.31 58.61 -54.21
C LEU A 666 11.35 57.25 -53.52
#